data_AF-A0A4U6QEH4-F1
#
_entry.id   AF-A0A4U6QEH4-F1
#
_cell.length_a   1.000
_cell.length_b   1.000
_cell.length_c   1.000
_cell.angle_alpha   90.00
_cell.angle_beta   90.00
_cell.angle_gamma   90.00
#
_symmetry.space_group_name_H-M   'P 1'
#
loop_
_entity.id
_entity.type
_entity.pdbx_description
1 polymer ?
#
loop_
_entity_poly.entity_id
_entity_poly.type
_entity_poly.pdbx_seq_one_letter_code
_entity_poly.pdbx_strand_id
1 'polypeptide(L)'
;MRASSDHLSARAAEAVATGDAEAIVTLVRDGVSVLPHRIPGAAETDRRWGPAAVLRCGAGTPRDRMELLATLLTAAGAEATVVGARRPEGLTAEVLRRCRRPPFSPDTTLLQRAGAAAGTVSVAPTSEPDSPAVDTVDAEVDRLTEHLLAALPPDAAAALDLPPDPLPDRLPLVRYVTPAATHFAFAVGDLEPTTASPVDLAELDRIEPGDRVTVTVHARSNPPPGSRTPTTELVELVSGSWPLEQLLGRPLSLSFDAMADPDTVLSAGLGAIPVRMPVLRPQAGMPDAPSGSLPAVPAGAPAFGTPITLWGDLAEPAAATGGDPRVVGPAGTVSGLAPDALAAARARVAAATLRVDASAFPRLDLELQVTDAAGGSVDGLDAASFTVTEDGRDLPITLLANGPDVRRPRVLLLVDGSVSVGSNFASPEAQGAFGRTLSEALVAAAVRTPFDLQVVSLGGEPSTAGWAPPDPAAIEPALTTPSTSAIWSSLATAGEAGGASAVVLLSDNLSDEDEATVAAAQRRMTARPSPVISVALGSEGADATARIVQLTGGLALDPGTADFSGRLADAIDTRADDRPDHHDLSPGDHGGCSGPVGPHDHCDYRGFGRHGDRGLYGADRERPDRTTRLRRVVDDRRGRRNDGYPPPRRCSGPRDRAA
;
A
#
# COMPACT_ATOMS: atom_id res chain seq x y z
N MET A 1 -4.37 10.67 -32.36
CA MET A 1 -5.13 10.72 -31.09
C MET A 1 -5.67 12.12 -30.79
N ARG A 2 -4.84 13.15 -30.57
CA ARG A 2 -5.33 14.51 -30.22
C ARG A 2 -6.25 15.18 -31.26
N ALA A 3 -6.11 14.81 -32.54
CA ALA A 3 -6.98 15.31 -33.62
C ALA A 3 -8.39 14.67 -33.66
N SER A 4 -8.68 13.73 -32.75
CA SER A 4 -9.97 13.04 -32.70
C SER A 4 -11.06 13.94 -32.11
N SER A 5 -12.27 13.86 -32.67
CA SER A 5 -13.42 14.70 -32.24
C SER A 5 -13.87 14.47 -30.80
N ASP A 6 -13.62 13.28 -30.25
CA ASP A 6 -13.89 12.89 -28.87
C ASP A 6 -12.79 13.32 -27.89
N HIS A 7 -11.65 13.82 -28.38
CA HIS A 7 -10.57 14.33 -27.55
C HIS A 7 -10.87 15.75 -27.04
N LEU A 8 -11.90 15.88 -26.20
CA LEU A 8 -12.45 17.15 -25.70
C LEU A 8 -11.40 18.09 -25.12
N SER A 9 -10.38 17.58 -24.42
CA SER A 9 -9.30 18.40 -23.85
C SER A 9 -8.46 19.13 -24.91
N ALA A 10 -8.27 18.52 -26.09
CA ALA A 10 -7.53 19.14 -27.19
C ALA A 10 -8.40 20.19 -27.89
N ARG A 11 -9.68 19.87 -28.12
CA ARG A 11 -10.66 20.82 -28.69
C ARG A 11 -10.87 22.04 -27.79
N ALA A 12 -10.93 21.83 -26.48
CA ALA A 12 -11.01 22.92 -25.51
C ALA A 12 -9.77 23.82 -25.57
N ALA A 13 -8.59 23.24 -25.71
CA ALA A 13 -7.38 24.02 -25.86
C ALA A 13 -7.34 24.85 -27.14
N GLU A 14 -7.78 24.27 -28.25
CA GLU A 14 -7.88 24.96 -29.53
C GLU A 14 -8.87 26.13 -29.41
N ALA A 15 -10.06 25.90 -28.86
CA ALA A 15 -11.07 26.94 -28.65
C ALA A 15 -10.62 28.04 -27.67
N VAL A 16 -9.87 27.69 -26.62
CA VAL A 16 -9.27 28.67 -25.69
C VAL A 16 -8.19 29.49 -26.41
N ALA A 17 -7.35 28.86 -27.22
CA ALA A 17 -6.28 29.53 -27.94
C ALA A 17 -6.78 30.53 -28.99
N THR A 18 -7.97 30.32 -29.57
CA THR A 18 -8.57 31.31 -30.49
C THR A 18 -9.16 32.52 -29.78
N GLY A 19 -9.45 32.43 -28.48
CA GLY A 19 -10.17 33.47 -27.74
C GLY A 19 -11.65 33.60 -28.12
N ASP A 20 -12.19 32.64 -28.87
CA ASP A 20 -13.56 32.68 -29.39
C ASP A 20 -14.56 32.13 -28.35
N ALA A 21 -15.28 33.04 -27.69
CA ALA A 21 -16.27 32.69 -26.68
C ALA A 21 -17.43 31.85 -27.25
N GLU A 22 -17.83 32.06 -28.50
CA GLU A 22 -18.91 31.31 -29.16
C GLU A 22 -18.47 29.88 -29.44
N ALA A 23 -17.22 29.70 -29.91
CA ALA A 23 -16.63 28.37 -30.08
C ALA A 23 -16.53 27.61 -28.75
N ILE A 24 -16.17 28.29 -27.66
CA ILE A 24 -16.10 27.70 -26.31
C ILE A 24 -17.50 27.30 -25.81
N VAL A 25 -18.50 28.17 -25.95
CA VAL A 25 -19.90 27.85 -25.59
C VAL A 25 -20.39 26.66 -26.40
N THR A 26 -20.17 26.65 -27.71
CA THR A 26 -20.55 25.56 -28.63
C THR A 26 -19.88 24.24 -28.23
N LEU A 27 -18.58 24.27 -27.93
CA LEU A 27 -17.86 23.09 -27.47
C LEU A 27 -18.48 22.50 -26.20
N VAL A 28 -18.80 23.31 -25.21
CA VAL A 28 -19.44 22.83 -23.97
C VAL A 28 -20.87 22.37 -24.25
N ARG A 29 -21.61 23.11 -25.08
CA ARG A 29 -23.01 22.82 -25.48
C ARG A 29 -23.17 21.49 -26.21
N ASP A 30 -22.21 21.14 -27.04
CA ASP A 30 -22.33 19.99 -27.96
C ASP A 30 -21.42 18.83 -27.54
N GLY A 31 -20.37 19.10 -26.75
CA GLY A 31 -19.39 18.10 -26.30
C GLY A 31 -19.61 17.55 -24.89
N VAL A 32 -20.43 18.19 -24.05
CA VAL A 32 -20.57 17.80 -22.62
C VAL A 32 -22.01 17.43 -22.27
N SER A 33 -22.23 16.18 -21.88
CA SER A 33 -23.52 15.64 -21.42
C SER A 33 -23.89 16.16 -20.02
N VAL A 34 -25.19 16.35 -19.76
CA VAL A 34 -25.69 16.73 -18.43
C VAL A 34 -26.24 15.51 -17.72
N LEU A 35 -25.68 15.21 -16.55
CA LEU A 35 -26.11 14.17 -15.63
C LEU A 35 -27.12 14.74 -14.62
N PRO A 36 -28.03 13.92 -14.09
CA PRO A 36 -28.91 14.34 -13.01
C PRO A 36 -28.10 14.70 -11.76
N HIS A 37 -28.55 15.75 -11.06
CA HIS A 37 -28.06 16.09 -9.73
C HIS A 37 -28.49 15.00 -8.72
N ARG A 38 -27.70 14.81 -7.67
CA ARG A 38 -27.91 13.78 -6.63
C ARG A 38 -28.95 14.20 -5.60
N ILE A 39 -29.06 15.50 -5.32
CA ILE A 39 -29.96 16.07 -4.32
C ILE A 39 -31.06 16.84 -5.06
N PRO A 40 -32.35 16.47 -4.91
CA PRO A 40 -33.46 17.17 -5.56
C PRO A 40 -33.38 18.68 -5.36
N GLY A 41 -33.50 19.44 -6.45
CA GLY A 41 -33.44 20.91 -6.44
C GLY A 41 -32.03 21.50 -6.34
N ALA A 42 -30.98 20.70 -6.20
CA ALA A 42 -29.60 21.17 -6.09
C ALA A 42 -28.91 21.36 -7.46
N ALA A 43 -29.65 21.70 -8.52
CA ALA A 43 -29.07 21.85 -9.86
C ALA A 43 -28.00 22.96 -9.94
N GLU A 44 -28.14 24.00 -9.12
CA GLU A 44 -27.22 25.13 -9.03
C GLU A 44 -26.01 24.87 -8.11
N THR A 45 -26.06 23.86 -7.23
CA THR A 45 -25.06 23.64 -6.16
C THR A 45 -24.42 22.25 -6.15
N ASP A 46 -25.04 21.22 -6.71
CA ASP A 46 -24.48 19.87 -6.72
C ASP A 46 -23.38 19.74 -7.78
N ARG A 47 -22.16 19.53 -7.32
CA ARG A 47 -21.02 19.10 -8.13
C ARG A 47 -20.72 17.64 -7.88
N ARG A 48 -20.41 16.92 -8.96
CA ARG A 48 -19.99 15.53 -8.86
C ARG A 48 -18.48 15.38 -8.93
N TRP A 49 -17.82 16.11 -9.83
CA TRP A 49 -16.43 15.83 -10.18
C TRP A 49 -15.54 17.06 -10.41
N GLY A 50 -16.12 18.21 -10.76
CA GLY A 50 -15.37 19.43 -11.11
C GLY A 50 -14.93 19.53 -12.58
N PRO A 51 -14.53 20.74 -13.04
CA PRO A 51 -14.31 21.07 -14.45
C PRO A 51 -13.34 20.15 -15.21
N ALA A 52 -12.20 19.81 -14.60
CA ALA A 52 -11.17 19.01 -15.28
C ALA A 52 -11.65 17.58 -15.57
N ALA A 53 -12.38 16.99 -14.63
CA ALA A 53 -12.95 15.66 -14.79
C ALA A 53 -14.09 15.66 -15.81
N VAL A 54 -14.94 16.68 -15.79
CA VAL A 54 -16.05 16.87 -16.76
C VAL A 54 -15.51 16.97 -18.19
N LEU A 55 -14.45 17.75 -18.38
CA LEU A 55 -13.80 17.87 -19.68
C LEU A 55 -13.23 16.54 -20.17
N ARG A 56 -12.75 15.70 -19.24
CA ARG A 56 -12.19 14.39 -19.58
C ARG A 56 -13.26 13.36 -19.92
N CYS A 57 -14.33 13.28 -19.14
CA CYS A 57 -15.36 12.26 -19.32
C CYS A 57 -16.49 12.70 -20.28
N GLY A 58 -16.55 13.99 -20.64
CA GLY A 58 -17.61 14.54 -21.48
C GLY A 58 -18.98 14.56 -20.81
N ALA A 59 -19.03 14.56 -19.48
CA ALA A 59 -20.28 14.56 -18.72
C ALA A 59 -20.14 15.24 -17.35
N GLY A 60 -21.20 15.84 -16.83
CA GLY A 60 -21.22 16.45 -15.50
C GLY A 60 -22.62 16.86 -15.06
N THR A 61 -22.81 17.26 -13.81
CA THR A 61 -24.07 17.93 -13.40
C THR A 61 -24.26 19.27 -14.15
N PRO A 62 -25.46 19.90 -14.09
CA PRO A 62 -25.63 21.24 -14.66
C PRO A 62 -24.58 22.23 -14.13
N ARG A 63 -24.29 22.16 -12.82
CA ARG A 63 -23.30 23.02 -12.18
C ARG A 63 -21.87 22.73 -12.64
N ASP A 64 -21.45 21.47 -12.65
CA ASP A 64 -20.15 21.02 -13.16
C ASP A 64 -19.88 21.53 -14.60
N ARG A 65 -20.91 21.49 -15.45
CA ARG A 65 -20.83 21.96 -16.84
C ARG A 65 -20.63 23.46 -16.94
N MET A 66 -21.34 24.24 -16.13
CA MET A 66 -21.18 25.70 -16.14
C MET A 66 -19.86 26.16 -15.54
N GLU A 67 -19.34 25.44 -14.54
CA GLU A 67 -18.00 25.70 -14.03
C GLU A 67 -16.93 25.40 -15.07
N LEU A 68 -17.08 24.32 -15.86
CA LEU A 68 -16.22 24.08 -17.01
C LEU A 68 -16.29 25.24 -18.03
N LEU A 69 -17.49 25.68 -18.40
CA LEU A 69 -17.67 26.82 -19.32
C LEU A 69 -16.99 28.08 -18.80
N ALA A 70 -17.24 28.45 -17.53
CA ALA A 70 -16.62 29.62 -16.92
C ALA A 70 -15.09 29.49 -16.86
N THR A 71 -14.56 28.30 -16.58
CA THR A 71 -13.11 28.06 -16.55
C THR A 71 -12.47 28.23 -17.93
N LEU A 72 -13.10 27.70 -18.99
CA LEU A 72 -12.61 27.84 -20.37
C LEU A 72 -12.68 29.30 -20.85
N LEU A 73 -13.78 30.00 -20.59
CA LEU A 73 -13.91 31.42 -20.93
C LEU A 73 -12.87 32.28 -20.19
N THR A 74 -12.61 31.97 -18.91
CA THR A 74 -11.56 32.63 -18.13
C THR A 74 -10.17 32.36 -18.71
N ALA A 75 -9.90 31.12 -19.11
CA ALA A 75 -8.63 30.76 -19.76
C ALA A 75 -8.44 31.47 -21.12
N ALA A 76 -9.54 31.78 -21.81
CA ALA A 76 -9.56 32.57 -23.04
C ALA A 76 -9.47 34.10 -22.80
N GLY A 77 -9.38 34.54 -21.54
CA GLY A 77 -9.22 35.94 -21.16
C GLY A 77 -10.51 36.71 -20.88
N ALA A 78 -11.68 36.07 -20.87
CA ALA A 78 -12.94 36.70 -20.48
C ALA A 78 -13.13 36.67 -18.96
N GLU A 79 -13.73 37.71 -18.38
CA GLU A 79 -14.20 37.64 -16.99
C GLU A 79 -15.50 36.82 -16.97
N ALA A 80 -15.47 35.63 -16.36
CA ALA A 80 -16.61 34.70 -16.35
C ALA A 80 -16.96 34.21 -14.94
N THR A 81 -18.24 34.23 -14.60
CA THR A 81 -18.79 33.81 -13.31
C THR A 81 -20.01 32.92 -13.50
N VAL A 82 -20.13 31.86 -12.70
CA VAL A 82 -21.34 31.01 -12.70
C VAL A 82 -22.41 31.65 -11.81
N VAL A 83 -23.58 31.86 -12.40
CA VAL A 83 -24.76 32.46 -11.75
C VAL A 83 -25.97 31.54 -11.95
N GLY A 84 -27.04 31.77 -11.21
CA GLY A 84 -28.27 30.99 -11.28
C GLY A 84 -29.39 31.80 -11.91
N ALA A 85 -30.26 31.17 -12.70
CA ALA A 85 -31.47 31.83 -13.20
C ALA A 85 -32.61 30.83 -13.37
N ARG A 86 -33.80 31.37 -13.60
CA ARG A 86 -34.95 30.57 -14.01
C ARG A 86 -34.65 29.83 -15.30
N ARG A 87 -35.03 28.55 -15.35
CA ARG A 87 -34.94 27.73 -16.55
C ARG A 87 -35.71 28.39 -17.70
N PRO A 88 -35.14 28.48 -18.90
CA PRO A 88 -35.83 28.99 -20.09
C PRO A 88 -37.10 28.20 -20.41
N GLU A 89 -38.17 28.90 -20.80
CA GLU A 89 -39.41 28.29 -21.25
C GLU A 89 -39.14 27.44 -22.51
N GLY A 90 -39.68 26.22 -22.53
CA GLY A 90 -39.49 25.27 -23.65
C GLY A 90 -38.27 24.34 -23.53
N LEU A 91 -37.40 24.50 -22.52
CA LEU A 91 -36.33 23.54 -22.28
C LEU A 91 -36.89 22.21 -21.76
N THR A 92 -36.76 21.13 -22.53
CA THR A 92 -37.24 19.79 -22.18
C THR A 92 -36.15 18.94 -21.52
N ALA A 93 -36.58 17.88 -20.81
CA ALA A 93 -35.67 16.94 -20.16
C ALA A 93 -34.77 16.22 -21.18
N GLU A 94 -35.32 15.89 -22.35
CA GLU A 94 -34.60 15.30 -23.47
C GLU A 94 -33.46 16.21 -23.96
N VAL A 95 -33.73 17.51 -24.15
CA VAL A 95 -32.73 18.47 -24.60
C VAL A 95 -31.63 18.68 -23.56
N LEU A 96 -32.00 18.82 -22.29
CA LEU A 96 -31.05 19.01 -21.20
C LEU A 96 -30.14 17.77 -21.06
N ARG A 97 -30.74 16.57 -21.00
CA ARG A 97 -30.07 15.31 -20.69
C ARG A 97 -29.55 14.55 -21.92
N ARG A 98 -29.62 15.16 -23.11
CA ARG A 98 -29.12 14.57 -24.36
C ARG A 98 -27.69 14.04 -24.18
N CYS A 99 -27.50 12.75 -24.47
CA CYS A 99 -26.19 12.12 -24.50
C CYS A 99 -25.36 12.73 -25.64
N ARG A 100 -24.15 13.19 -25.31
CA ARG A 100 -23.19 13.79 -26.23
C ARG A 100 -21.94 12.95 -26.21
N ARG A 101 -21.74 12.16 -27.25
CA ARG A 101 -20.53 11.37 -27.50
C ARG A 101 -20.04 11.69 -28.89
N PRO A 102 -19.05 12.58 -29.03
CA PRO A 102 -18.39 12.76 -30.32
C PRO A 102 -17.78 11.41 -30.76
N PRO A 103 -17.75 11.12 -32.06
CA PRO A 103 -17.17 9.87 -32.54
C PRO A 103 -15.66 9.83 -32.27
N PHE A 104 -15.13 8.65 -31.95
CA PHE A 104 -13.69 8.40 -31.96
C PHE A 104 -13.22 8.35 -33.42
N SER A 105 -12.56 9.41 -33.88
CA SER A 105 -12.11 9.58 -35.25
C SER A 105 -10.71 10.21 -35.28
N PRO A 106 -9.67 9.48 -34.83
CA PRO A 106 -8.31 9.99 -34.86
C PRO A 106 -7.81 10.10 -36.32
N ASP A 107 -6.93 11.05 -36.58
CA ASP A 107 -6.22 11.12 -37.87
C ASP A 107 -5.39 9.84 -38.10
N THR A 108 -5.93 8.96 -38.94
CA THR A 108 -5.34 7.67 -39.29
C THR A 108 -4.06 7.81 -40.08
N THR A 109 -3.90 8.89 -40.86
CA THR A 109 -2.69 9.19 -41.63
C THR A 109 -1.55 9.58 -40.69
N LEU A 110 -1.84 10.33 -39.62
CA LEU A 110 -0.87 10.61 -38.57
C LEU A 110 -0.51 9.36 -37.75
N LEU A 111 -1.50 8.53 -37.41
CA LEU A 111 -1.25 7.27 -36.69
C LEU A 111 -0.35 6.31 -37.49
N GLN A 112 -0.62 6.15 -38.79
CA GLN A 112 0.19 5.31 -39.67
C GLN A 112 1.63 5.83 -39.79
N ARG A 113 1.82 7.15 -39.92
CA ARG A 113 3.16 7.76 -39.94
C ARG A 113 3.92 7.54 -38.63
N ALA A 114 3.24 7.68 -37.49
CA ALA A 114 3.83 7.47 -36.17
C ALA A 114 4.21 5.98 -35.95
N GLY A 115 3.35 5.04 -36.33
CA GLY A 115 3.64 3.61 -36.26
C GLY A 115 4.84 3.22 -37.12
N ALA A 116 4.89 3.73 -38.36
CA ALA A 116 6.02 3.51 -39.26
C ALA A 116 7.35 4.04 -38.66
N ALA A 117 7.34 5.20 -38.01
CA ALA A 117 8.52 5.77 -37.36
C ALA A 117 8.95 4.98 -36.10
N ALA A 118 8.00 4.39 -35.37
CA ALA A 118 8.26 3.61 -34.16
C ALA A 118 8.63 2.13 -34.44
N GLY A 119 8.69 1.71 -35.71
CA GLY A 119 8.90 0.30 -36.07
C GLY A 119 7.76 -0.64 -35.65
N THR A 120 6.62 -0.09 -35.27
CA THR A 120 5.42 -0.84 -34.89
C THR A 120 4.44 -0.87 -36.07
N VAL A 121 3.94 -2.05 -36.42
CA VAL A 121 2.80 -2.15 -37.33
C VAL A 121 1.60 -1.63 -36.55
N SER A 122 1.26 -0.36 -36.76
CA SER A 122 0.01 0.20 -36.26
C SER A 122 -1.11 -0.55 -36.94
N VAL A 123 -1.69 -1.54 -36.26
CA VAL A 123 -3.03 -2.02 -36.60
C VAL A 123 -3.89 -0.76 -36.52
N ALA A 124 -4.45 -0.31 -37.64
CA ALA A 124 -5.44 0.75 -37.61
C ALA A 124 -6.44 0.32 -36.52
N PRO A 125 -6.82 1.20 -35.57
CA PRO A 125 -7.91 0.86 -34.68
C PRO A 125 -9.03 0.43 -35.62
N THR A 126 -9.39 -0.87 -35.56
CA THR A 126 -10.58 -1.34 -36.25
C THR A 126 -11.63 -0.35 -35.79
N SER A 127 -12.21 0.38 -36.75
CA SER A 127 -13.47 1.11 -36.55
C SER A 127 -14.24 0.32 -35.52
N GLU A 128 -14.61 0.98 -34.39
CA GLU A 128 -15.25 0.35 -33.23
C GLU A 128 -15.96 -0.90 -33.71
N PRO A 129 -15.72 -2.11 -33.14
CA PRO A 129 -16.53 -3.25 -33.54
C PRO A 129 -17.95 -2.71 -33.59
N ASP A 130 -18.60 -2.78 -34.75
CA ASP A 130 -20.00 -2.40 -34.93
C ASP A 130 -20.70 -3.21 -33.86
N SER A 131 -20.77 -2.65 -32.67
CA SER A 131 -21.08 -3.42 -31.50
C SER A 131 -22.56 -3.20 -31.49
N PRO A 132 -23.37 -4.23 -31.82
CA PRO A 132 -24.80 -4.15 -31.59
C PRO A 132 -25.12 -3.82 -30.12
N ALA A 133 -24.10 -3.71 -29.25
CA ALA A 133 -24.15 -3.30 -27.87
C ALA A 133 -24.94 -2.00 -27.59
N VAL A 134 -24.91 -0.95 -28.42
CA VAL A 134 -25.64 0.29 -28.06
C VAL A 134 -27.15 0.10 -28.18
N ASP A 135 -27.62 -0.47 -29.29
CA ASP A 135 -29.02 -0.89 -29.43
C ASP A 135 -29.41 -1.92 -28.36
N THR A 136 -28.48 -2.78 -27.93
CA THR A 136 -28.75 -3.70 -26.81
C THR A 136 -28.79 -3.02 -25.46
N VAL A 137 -28.02 -1.96 -25.20
CA VAL A 137 -28.03 -1.27 -23.89
C VAL A 137 -29.28 -0.44 -23.73
N ASP A 138 -29.71 0.27 -24.77
CA ASP A 138 -30.98 1.01 -24.72
C ASP A 138 -32.16 0.03 -24.60
N ALA A 139 -32.16 -1.08 -25.38
CA ALA A 139 -33.14 -2.14 -25.21
C ALA A 139 -33.08 -2.82 -23.83
N GLU A 140 -31.90 -2.98 -23.24
CA GLU A 140 -31.70 -3.53 -21.89
C GLU A 140 -32.23 -2.54 -20.83
N VAL A 141 -32.01 -1.24 -21.01
CA VAL A 141 -32.54 -0.18 -20.14
C VAL A 141 -34.06 -0.13 -20.21
N ASP A 142 -34.64 -0.19 -21.40
CA ASP A 142 -36.09 -0.25 -21.59
C ASP A 142 -36.67 -1.51 -20.95
N ARG A 143 -36.06 -2.68 -21.22
CA ARG A 143 -36.43 -3.96 -20.60
C ARG A 143 -36.35 -3.94 -19.09
N LEU A 144 -35.31 -3.31 -18.52
CA LEU A 144 -35.12 -3.19 -17.07
C LEU A 144 -36.13 -2.21 -16.48
N THR A 145 -36.41 -1.10 -17.19
CA THR A 145 -37.43 -0.11 -16.79
C THR A 145 -38.81 -0.74 -16.76
N GLU A 146 -39.19 -1.48 -17.80
CA GLU A 146 -40.43 -2.25 -17.85
C GLU A 146 -40.50 -3.29 -16.72
N HIS A 147 -39.42 -4.02 -16.45
CA HIS A 147 -39.36 -4.99 -15.35
C HIS A 147 -39.54 -4.31 -13.98
N LEU A 148 -38.88 -3.17 -13.76
CA LEU A 148 -39.00 -2.42 -12.52
C LEU A 148 -40.41 -1.86 -12.35
N LEU A 149 -40.99 -1.29 -13.41
CA LEU A 149 -42.37 -0.79 -13.40
C LEU A 149 -43.38 -1.91 -13.15
N ALA A 150 -43.20 -3.09 -13.76
CA ALA A 150 -44.06 -4.26 -13.55
C ALA A 150 -43.91 -4.88 -12.16
N ALA A 151 -42.74 -4.73 -11.52
CA ALA A 151 -42.48 -5.21 -10.17
C ALA A 151 -43.00 -4.25 -9.07
N LEU A 152 -43.33 -3.00 -9.41
CA LEU A 152 -43.94 -2.07 -8.47
C LEU A 152 -45.40 -2.49 -8.19
N PRO A 153 -45.85 -2.44 -6.91
CA PRO A 153 -47.27 -2.60 -6.60
C PRO A 153 -48.12 -1.62 -7.44
N PRO A 154 -49.34 -2.01 -7.88
CA PRO A 154 -50.21 -1.14 -8.68
C PRO A 154 -50.49 0.22 -8.00
N ASP A 155 -50.39 0.26 -6.67
CA ASP A 155 -50.62 1.45 -5.85
C ASP A 155 -49.32 2.27 -5.66
N ALA A 156 -48.15 1.68 -5.91
CA ALA A 156 -46.85 2.33 -5.72
C ALA A 156 -46.52 3.33 -6.84
N ALA A 157 -47.00 3.09 -8.06
CA ALA A 157 -46.90 4.07 -9.14
C ALA A 157 -47.71 5.34 -8.83
N ALA A 158 -48.84 5.22 -8.13
CA ALA A 158 -49.64 6.34 -7.65
C ALA A 158 -49.05 7.01 -6.38
N ALA A 159 -48.25 6.29 -5.60
CA ALA A 159 -47.55 6.80 -4.42
C ALA A 159 -46.20 7.46 -4.74
N LEU A 160 -45.64 7.20 -5.92
CA LEU A 160 -44.51 7.92 -6.48
C LEU A 160 -45.00 9.31 -6.92
N ASP A 161 -44.94 10.27 -6.00
CA ASP A 161 -45.16 11.70 -6.28
C ASP A 161 -43.99 12.22 -7.13
N LEU A 162 -43.94 11.77 -8.39
CA LEU A 162 -42.99 12.24 -9.38
C LEU A 162 -43.49 13.60 -9.86
N PRO A 163 -42.70 14.67 -9.73
CA PRO A 163 -43.11 15.97 -10.22
C PRO A 163 -43.42 15.86 -11.72
N PRO A 164 -44.47 16.54 -12.20
CA PRO A 164 -44.89 16.47 -13.61
C PRO A 164 -43.80 17.01 -14.56
N ASP A 165 -42.87 17.82 -14.04
CA ASP A 165 -41.63 18.16 -14.71
C ASP A 165 -40.43 17.70 -13.85
N PRO A 166 -39.63 16.71 -14.30
CA PRO A 166 -38.45 16.25 -13.59
C PRO A 166 -37.25 17.22 -13.71
N LEU A 167 -37.46 18.38 -14.33
CA LEU A 167 -36.46 19.44 -14.44
C LEU A 167 -36.51 20.40 -13.26
N PRO A 168 -35.33 20.92 -12.86
CA PRO A 168 -35.28 21.99 -11.87
C PRO A 168 -35.85 23.29 -12.46
N ASP A 169 -36.55 24.06 -11.63
CA ASP A 169 -37.08 25.39 -12.00
C ASP A 169 -35.97 26.40 -12.28
N ARG A 170 -34.78 26.17 -11.70
CA ARG A 170 -33.59 27.00 -11.85
C ARG A 170 -32.42 26.18 -12.38
N LEU A 171 -31.61 26.82 -13.21
CA LEU A 171 -30.40 26.24 -13.78
C LEU A 171 -29.22 27.20 -13.59
N PRO A 172 -28.01 26.67 -13.36
CA PRO A 172 -26.81 27.48 -13.45
C PRO A 172 -26.59 27.88 -14.92
N LEU A 173 -25.98 29.05 -15.10
CA LEU A 173 -25.50 29.58 -16.37
C LEU A 173 -24.21 30.37 -16.15
N VAL A 174 -23.53 30.74 -17.23
CA VAL A 174 -22.33 31.58 -17.14
C VAL A 174 -22.65 33.01 -17.59
N ARG A 175 -22.36 33.98 -16.71
CA ARG A 175 -22.25 35.40 -17.06
C ARG A 175 -20.80 35.66 -17.42
N TYR A 176 -20.54 36.20 -18.61
CA TYR A 176 -19.18 36.55 -19.03
C TYR A 176 -19.12 37.89 -19.78
N VAL A 177 -17.98 38.58 -19.66
CA VAL A 177 -17.76 39.90 -20.26
C VAL A 177 -16.83 39.79 -21.46
N THR A 178 -17.28 40.31 -22.61
CA THR A 178 -16.46 40.55 -23.79
C THR A 178 -16.23 42.06 -23.95
N PRO A 179 -15.31 42.51 -24.83
CA PRO A 179 -15.16 43.94 -25.11
C PRO A 179 -16.44 44.61 -25.64
N ALA A 180 -17.37 43.83 -26.20
CA ALA A 180 -18.60 44.32 -26.80
C ALA A 180 -19.77 44.40 -25.80
N ALA A 181 -19.94 43.38 -24.95
CA ALA A 181 -21.07 43.30 -24.03
C ALA A 181 -20.87 42.25 -22.92
N THR A 182 -21.77 42.29 -21.93
CA THR A 182 -22.00 41.17 -21.00
C THR A 182 -22.95 40.17 -21.65
N HIS A 183 -22.57 38.90 -21.61
CA HIS A 183 -23.32 37.78 -22.18
C HIS A 183 -23.71 36.77 -21.10
N PHE A 184 -24.79 36.03 -21.38
CA PHE A 184 -25.34 34.98 -20.54
C PHE A 184 -25.52 33.71 -21.37
N ALA A 185 -24.99 32.58 -20.92
CA ALA A 185 -25.05 31.31 -21.63
C ALA A 185 -25.41 30.14 -20.71
N PHE A 186 -26.50 29.42 -21.06
CA PHE A 186 -26.86 28.14 -20.43
C PHE A 186 -26.15 26.94 -21.08
N ALA A 187 -25.62 27.11 -22.31
CA ALA A 187 -24.99 26.07 -23.13
C ALA A 187 -25.78 24.75 -23.18
N VAL A 188 -27.10 24.81 -23.45
CA VAL A 188 -27.99 23.65 -23.61
C VAL A 188 -28.90 23.86 -24.81
N GLY A 189 -29.23 22.77 -25.52
CA GLY A 189 -30.10 22.81 -26.70
C GLY A 189 -29.60 23.78 -27.76
N ASP A 190 -30.53 24.48 -28.40
CA ASP A 190 -30.25 25.53 -29.40
C ASP A 190 -30.25 26.94 -28.78
N LEU A 191 -30.03 27.04 -27.46
CA LEU A 191 -30.00 28.32 -26.78
C LEU A 191 -28.66 29.02 -27.03
N GLU A 192 -28.71 30.07 -27.85
CA GLU A 192 -27.56 30.94 -28.12
C GLU A 192 -27.26 31.87 -26.93
N PRO A 193 -25.99 32.28 -26.75
CA PRO A 193 -25.65 33.33 -25.79
C PRO A 193 -26.47 34.61 -26.04
N THR A 194 -26.96 35.21 -24.97
CA THR A 194 -27.76 36.44 -25.04
C THR A 194 -27.14 37.56 -24.21
N THR A 195 -27.39 38.81 -24.61
CA THR A 195 -27.05 39.99 -23.81
C THR A 195 -28.20 40.44 -22.90
N ALA A 196 -29.39 39.87 -23.09
CA ALA A 196 -30.54 40.13 -22.23
C ALA A 196 -30.39 39.38 -20.90
N SER A 197 -30.59 40.07 -19.78
CA SER A 197 -30.54 39.44 -18.45
C SER A 197 -31.62 38.36 -18.33
N PRO A 198 -31.26 37.13 -17.93
CA PRO A 198 -32.24 36.09 -17.62
C PRO A 198 -33.15 36.48 -16.45
N VAL A 199 -34.32 35.85 -16.39
CA VAL A 199 -35.29 36.01 -15.29
C VAL A 199 -34.76 35.33 -14.02
N ASP A 200 -34.99 35.95 -12.86
CA ASP A 200 -34.56 35.47 -11.53
C ASP A 200 -33.05 35.21 -11.40
N LEU A 201 -32.25 36.03 -12.09
CA LEU A 201 -30.79 36.01 -12.00
C LEU A 201 -30.33 36.21 -10.55
N ALA A 202 -29.51 35.30 -10.04
CA ALA A 202 -28.92 35.37 -8.71
C ALA A 202 -27.45 34.94 -8.74
N GLU A 203 -26.63 35.54 -7.87
CA GLU A 203 -25.28 35.05 -7.61
C GLU A 203 -25.35 33.68 -6.95
N LEU A 204 -24.42 32.81 -7.31
CA LEU A 204 -24.26 31.50 -6.68
C LEU A 204 -22.98 31.48 -5.87
N ASP A 205 -23.05 30.83 -4.71
CA ASP A 205 -21.87 30.64 -3.89
C ASP A 205 -20.79 29.87 -4.65
N ARG A 206 -19.54 30.24 -4.37
CA ARG A 206 -18.40 29.46 -4.83
C ARG A 206 -18.43 28.10 -4.12
N ILE A 207 -18.36 27.03 -4.89
CA ILE A 207 -18.34 25.68 -4.33
C ILE A 207 -16.89 25.34 -3.98
N GLU A 208 -16.68 24.96 -2.71
CA GLU A 208 -15.40 24.46 -2.22
C GLU A 208 -14.98 23.18 -2.96
N PRO A 209 -13.66 22.88 -3.07
CA PRO A 209 -13.18 21.66 -3.68
C PRO A 209 -13.90 20.44 -3.09
N GLY A 210 -14.37 19.55 -3.98
CA GLY A 210 -15.25 18.44 -3.61
C GLY A 210 -14.60 17.38 -2.73
N ASP A 211 -15.33 16.27 -2.54
CA ASP A 211 -14.94 15.13 -1.72
C ASP A 211 -13.46 14.74 -1.90
N ARG A 212 -12.80 14.42 -0.78
CA ARG A 212 -11.44 13.88 -0.79
C ARG A 212 -11.48 12.37 -0.89
N VAL A 213 -10.58 11.81 -1.68
CA VAL A 213 -10.35 10.38 -1.76
C VAL A 213 -9.03 10.09 -1.06
N THR A 214 -9.08 9.15 -0.11
CA THR A 214 -7.89 8.61 0.55
C THR A 214 -7.58 7.24 -0.05
N VAL A 215 -6.33 7.05 -0.45
CA VAL A 215 -5.81 5.76 -0.93
C VAL A 215 -4.70 5.34 0.02
N THR A 216 -4.87 4.16 0.62
CA THR A 216 -3.87 3.54 1.49
C THR A 216 -3.39 2.25 0.85
N VAL A 217 -2.08 2.06 0.79
CA VAL A 217 -1.46 0.82 0.32
C VAL A 217 -0.96 0.05 1.53
N HIS A 218 -1.43 -1.19 1.64
CA HIS A 218 -0.93 -2.15 2.60
C HIS A 218 -0.18 -3.27 1.89
N ALA A 219 0.82 -3.83 2.55
CA ALA A 219 1.53 -5.02 2.09
C ALA A 219 1.73 -6.01 3.24
N ARG A 220 1.89 -7.29 2.89
CA ARG A 220 2.50 -8.25 3.81
C ARG A 220 3.99 -8.20 3.59
N SER A 221 4.73 -7.96 4.65
CA SER A 221 6.18 -8.00 4.65
C SER A 221 6.66 -9.39 5.09
N ASN A 222 7.85 -9.77 4.67
CA ASN A 222 8.54 -10.96 5.17
C ASN A 222 9.90 -10.56 5.73
N PRO A 223 9.90 -9.71 6.77
CA PRO A 223 11.13 -9.24 7.39
C PRO A 223 11.96 -10.40 7.96
N PRO A 224 13.27 -10.21 8.14
CA PRO A 224 14.10 -11.18 8.84
C PRO A 224 13.67 -11.29 10.32
N PRO A 225 13.89 -12.46 10.96
CA PRO A 225 13.81 -12.62 12.41
C PRO A 225 14.49 -11.48 13.19
N GLY A 226 13.90 -11.10 14.33
CA GLY A 226 14.32 -9.93 15.11
C GLY A 226 13.67 -8.61 14.66
N SER A 227 12.99 -8.58 13.51
CA SER A 227 12.29 -7.39 13.05
C SER A 227 11.10 -7.01 13.92
N ARG A 228 10.87 -5.69 14.01
CA ARG A 228 9.66 -5.13 14.62
C ARG A 228 8.45 -5.19 13.71
N THR A 229 8.65 -5.47 12.42
CA THR A 229 7.58 -5.50 11.42
C THR A 229 6.84 -6.85 11.52
N PRO A 230 5.50 -6.87 11.66
CA PRO A 230 4.75 -8.12 11.68
C PRO A 230 4.81 -8.88 10.34
N THR A 231 4.92 -10.22 10.38
CA THR A 231 4.94 -11.08 9.17
C THR A 231 3.55 -11.61 8.77
N THR A 232 2.63 -11.63 9.73
CA THR A 232 1.28 -12.20 9.58
C THR A 232 0.23 -11.14 9.24
N GLU A 233 0.52 -9.87 9.48
CA GLU A 233 -0.41 -8.76 9.31
C GLU A 233 -0.15 -7.97 8.02
N LEU A 234 -1.15 -7.20 7.60
CA LEU A 234 -1.00 -6.19 6.56
C LEU A 234 -0.48 -4.91 7.21
N VAL A 235 0.72 -4.49 6.82
CA VAL A 235 1.31 -3.23 7.29
C VAL A 235 1.02 -2.11 6.29
N GLU A 236 0.74 -0.91 6.78
CA GLU A 236 0.59 0.27 5.94
C GLU A 236 1.95 0.72 5.42
N LEU A 237 2.08 0.80 4.09
CA LEU A 237 3.29 1.32 3.44
C LEU A 237 3.20 2.83 3.24
N VAL A 238 2.05 3.31 2.75
CA VAL A 238 1.82 4.71 2.41
C VAL A 238 0.33 5.01 2.32
N SER A 239 -0.07 6.18 2.82
CA SER A 239 -1.43 6.72 2.66
C SER A 239 -1.37 8.14 2.11
N GLY A 240 -2.22 8.42 1.12
CA GLY A 240 -2.35 9.76 0.56
C GLY A 240 -3.82 10.15 0.39
N SER A 241 -4.10 11.44 0.53
CA SER A 241 -5.44 12.00 0.39
C SER A 241 -5.41 13.15 -0.59
N TRP A 242 -6.29 13.11 -1.59
CA TRP A 242 -6.39 14.15 -2.64
C TRP A 242 -7.86 14.52 -2.89
N PRO A 243 -8.14 15.77 -3.31
CA PRO A 243 -9.44 16.10 -3.89
C PRO A 243 -9.77 15.18 -5.06
N LEU A 244 -11.03 14.76 -5.18
CA LEU A 244 -11.48 13.85 -6.24
C LEU A 244 -11.11 14.34 -7.66
N GLU A 245 -11.22 15.65 -7.89
CA GLU A 245 -10.86 16.31 -9.16
C GLU A 245 -9.37 16.13 -9.55
N GLN A 246 -8.48 15.86 -8.58
CA GLN A 246 -7.07 15.59 -8.84
C GLN A 246 -6.79 14.13 -9.24
N LEU A 247 -7.73 13.21 -9.00
CA LEU A 247 -7.55 11.78 -9.25
C LEU A 247 -8.35 11.27 -10.46
N LEU A 248 -9.45 11.93 -10.80
CA LEU A 248 -10.34 11.44 -11.86
C LEU A 248 -9.62 11.32 -13.21
N GLY A 249 -9.49 10.07 -13.65
CA GLY A 249 -8.81 9.71 -14.89
C GLY A 249 -7.29 9.85 -14.86
N ARG A 250 -6.69 10.05 -13.68
CA ARG A 250 -5.25 10.01 -13.49
C ARG A 250 -4.85 8.69 -12.84
N PRO A 251 -3.86 7.95 -13.39
CA PRO A 251 -3.31 6.81 -12.68
C PRO A 251 -2.55 7.29 -11.44
N LEU A 252 -2.68 6.54 -10.34
CA LEU A 252 -1.79 6.66 -9.19
C LEU A 252 -0.61 5.72 -9.41
N SER A 253 0.61 6.25 -9.39
CA SER A 253 1.82 5.44 -9.38
C SER A 253 2.31 5.26 -7.96
N LEU A 254 2.48 4.00 -7.56
CA LEU A 254 3.29 3.62 -6.41
C LEU A 254 4.73 3.37 -6.89
N SER A 255 5.69 4.11 -6.35
CA SER A 255 7.11 3.86 -6.54
C SER A 255 7.79 3.61 -5.20
N PHE A 256 8.97 3.01 -5.25
CA PHE A 256 9.85 2.78 -4.11
C PHE A 256 11.14 3.52 -4.40
N ASP A 257 11.18 4.79 -4.01
CA ASP A 257 12.27 5.69 -4.35
C ASP A 257 13.47 5.41 -3.46
N ALA A 258 14.68 5.42 -4.03
CA ALA A 258 15.90 5.30 -3.25
C ALA A 258 16.05 6.54 -2.36
N MET A 259 16.42 6.34 -1.09
CA MET A 259 16.71 7.44 -0.15
C MET A 259 18.15 7.96 -0.32
N ALA A 260 18.53 8.28 -1.56
CA ALA A 260 19.83 8.85 -1.90
C ALA A 260 19.66 9.81 -3.09
N ASP A 261 20.63 10.69 -3.29
CA ASP A 261 20.65 11.55 -4.47
C ASP A 261 20.90 10.72 -5.76
N PRO A 262 20.50 11.24 -6.94
CA PRO A 262 20.63 10.51 -8.20
C PRO A 262 22.07 10.09 -8.55
N ASP A 263 23.08 10.90 -8.20
CA ASP A 263 24.47 10.57 -8.52
C ASP A 263 24.95 9.40 -7.68
N THR A 264 24.56 9.35 -6.39
CA THR A 264 24.77 8.20 -5.52
C THR A 264 24.06 6.95 -6.04
N VAL A 265 22.81 7.06 -6.51
CA VAL A 265 22.07 5.91 -7.10
C VAL A 265 22.75 5.37 -8.35
N LEU A 266 23.23 6.25 -9.23
CA LEU A 266 23.87 5.87 -10.49
C LEU A 266 25.26 5.27 -10.27
N SER A 267 26.02 5.79 -9.30
CA SER A 267 27.38 5.33 -9.00
C SER A 267 27.41 4.04 -8.18
N ALA A 268 26.57 3.94 -7.15
CA ALA A 268 26.50 2.76 -6.28
C ALA A 268 25.62 1.63 -6.86
N GLY A 269 24.67 1.97 -7.75
CA GLY A 269 23.64 1.07 -8.24
C GLY A 269 22.47 0.93 -7.27
N LEU A 270 21.31 0.51 -7.79
CA LEU A 270 20.08 0.39 -6.97
C LEU A 270 20.23 -0.62 -5.82
N GLY A 271 20.89 -1.75 -6.05
CA GLY A 271 21.08 -2.80 -5.02
C GLY A 271 21.90 -2.33 -3.81
N ALA A 272 22.77 -1.34 -3.99
CA ALA A 272 23.61 -0.79 -2.95
C ALA A 272 22.88 0.11 -1.94
N ILE A 273 21.65 0.52 -2.27
CA ILE A 273 20.84 1.39 -1.40
C ILE A 273 19.78 0.51 -0.73
N PRO A 274 19.90 0.22 0.57
CA PRO A 274 19.04 -0.79 1.21
C PRO A 274 17.67 -0.28 1.63
N VAL A 275 17.48 1.04 1.66
CA VAL A 275 16.21 1.67 2.08
C VAL A 275 15.49 2.27 0.89
N ARG A 276 14.17 2.08 0.88
CA ARG A 276 13.25 2.61 -0.11
C ARG A 276 12.17 3.42 0.58
N MET A 277 11.80 4.53 -0.03
CA MET A 277 10.65 5.32 0.36
C MET A 277 9.47 4.93 -0.53
N PRO A 278 8.40 4.32 0.00
CA PRO A 278 7.17 4.16 -0.75
C PRO A 278 6.58 5.54 -1.05
N VAL A 279 6.25 5.81 -2.30
CA VAL A 279 5.70 7.09 -2.73
C VAL A 279 4.47 6.86 -3.59
N LEU A 280 3.35 7.45 -3.19
CA LEU A 280 2.15 7.55 -4.02
C LEU A 280 2.11 8.90 -4.71
N ARG A 281 2.08 8.88 -6.04
CA ARG A 281 1.97 10.06 -6.89
C ARG A 281 0.76 9.94 -7.80
N PRO A 282 -0.16 10.92 -7.80
CA PRO A 282 -1.01 11.15 -8.96
C PRO A 282 -0.09 11.48 -10.12
N GLN A 283 0.00 10.57 -11.10
CA GLN A 283 0.69 10.92 -12.33
C GLN A 283 -0.03 12.13 -12.91
N ALA A 284 0.73 13.14 -13.32
CA ALA A 284 0.17 14.14 -14.21
C ALA A 284 -0.56 13.38 -15.32
N GLY A 285 -1.80 13.77 -15.62
CA GLY A 285 -2.50 13.19 -16.76
C GLY A 285 -1.54 13.21 -17.95
N MET A 286 -1.60 12.18 -18.82
CA MET A 286 -0.76 12.05 -20.02
C MET A 286 -0.35 13.43 -20.58
N PRO A 287 0.87 13.62 -21.13
CA PRO A 287 1.45 14.90 -21.60
C PRO A 287 0.64 15.69 -22.67
N ASP A 288 -0.61 15.31 -22.88
CA ASP A 288 -1.51 15.66 -23.97
C ASP A 288 -2.52 16.76 -23.66
N ALA A 289 -2.54 17.33 -22.45
CA ALA A 289 -3.13 18.64 -22.25
C ALA A 289 -2.13 19.68 -22.77
N PRO A 290 -2.35 20.34 -23.92
CA PRO A 290 -1.51 21.48 -24.29
C PRO A 290 -1.54 22.49 -23.15
N SER A 291 -0.35 22.97 -22.78
CA SER A 291 -0.18 24.01 -21.78
C SER A 291 -1.09 25.19 -22.10
N GLY A 292 -2.14 25.42 -21.31
CA GLY A 292 -2.99 26.62 -21.40
C GLY A 292 -4.50 26.46 -21.48
N SER A 293 -5.08 25.25 -21.61
CA SER A 293 -6.55 25.12 -21.79
C SER A 293 -7.38 25.18 -20.50
N LEU A 294 -6.79 24.75 -19.38
CA LEU A 294 -7.29 24.95 -18.03
C LEU A 294 -6.09 25.39 -17.18
N PRO A 295 -6.28 26.16 -16.09
CA PRO A 295 -5.23 26.27 -15.07
C PRO A 295 -4.84 24.85 -14.69
N ALA A 296 -3.56 24.50 -14.82
CA ALA A 296 -3.08 23.16 -14.51
C ALA A 296 -3.52 22.85 -13.08
N VAL A 297 -4.49 21.94 -12.91
CA VAL A 297 -4.79 21.42 -11.58
C VAL A 297 -3.51 20.75 -11.14
N PRO A 298 -2.78 21.31 -10.16
CA PRO A 298 -1.46 20.81 -9.81
C PRO A 298 -1.58 19.32 -9.57
N ALA A 299 -0.64 18.54 -10.12
CA ALA A 299 -0.53 17.16 -9.70
C ALA A 299 -0.49 17.19 -8.17
N GLY A 300 -1.46 16.53 -7.52
CA GLY A 300 -1.55 16.54 -6.08
C GLY A 300 -0.20 16.18 -5.48
N ALA A 301 0.16 16.79 -4.35
CA ALA A 301 1.44 16.52 -3.73
C ALA A 301 1.63 14.99 -3.55
N PRO A 302 2.84 14.46 -3.81
CA PRO A 302 3.13 13.07 -3.49
C PRO A 302 2.86 12.80 -2.02
N ALA A 303 2.34 11.61 -1.73
CA ALA A 303 2.30 11.08 -0.38
C ALA A 303 3.51 10.17 -0.17
N PHE A 304 4.20 10.36 0.95
CA PHE A 304 5.38 9.60 1.33
C PHE A 304 5.00 8.63 2.44
N GLY A 305 5.46 7.40 2.28
CA GLY A 305 5.22 6.31 3.20
C GLY A 305 6.23 6.20 4.32
N THR A 306 6.14 5.08 5.04
CA THR A 306 7.17 4.62 5.97
C THR A 306 8.32 4.00 5.17
N PRO A 307 9.60 4.38 5.42
CA PRO A 307 10.70 3.77 4.70
C PRO A 307 10.72 2.25 4.92
N ILE A 308 11.05 1.50 3.87
CA ILE A 308 11.12 0.04 3.89
C ILE A 308 12.51 -0.44 3.45
N THR A 309 13.05 -1.45 4.13
CA THR A 309 14.30 -2.08 3.71
C THR A 309 14.06 -3.04 2.53
N LEU A 310 15.12 -3.42 1.80
CA LEU A 310 15.05 -4.47 0.78
C LEU A 310 14.59 -5.83 1.35
N TRP A 311 14.66 -6.02 2.67
CA TRP A 311 14.22 -7.24 3.37
C TRP A 311 12.78 -7.16 3.90
N GLY A 312 12.08 -6.04 3.67
CA GLY A 312 10.68 -5.89 4.05
C GLY A 312 10.46 -5.30 5.43
N ASP A 313 11.50 -4.77 6.08
CA ASP A 313 11.34 -4.08 7.36
C ASP A 313 10.84 -2.67 7.16
N LEU A 314 9.81 -2.30 7.91
CA LEU A 314 9.43 -0.91 8.06
C LEU A 314 10.36 -0.24 9.07
N ALA A 315 11.01 0.82 8.60
CA ALA A 315 11.84 1.68 9.41
C ALA A 315 10.98 2.61 10.26
N GLU A 316 11.28 2.69 11.56
CA GLU A 316 10.91 3.88 12.31
C GLU A 316 11.89 5.00 11.95
N PRO A 317 11.42 6.21 11.61
CA PRO A 317 12.31 7.35 11.43
C PRO A 317 13.02 7.61 12.76
N ALA A 318 14.33 7.36 12.82
CA ALA A 318 15.11 7.74 13.99
C ALA A 318 15.13 9.28 14.08
N ALA A 319 15.09 9.83 15.29
CA ALA A 319 15.18 11.27 15.50
C ALA A 319 16.46 11.81 14.83
N ALA A 320 16.29 12.49 13.70
CA ALA A 320 17.41 13.03 12.92
C ALA A 320 18.16 14.04 13.78
N THR A 321 19.33 13.67 14.28
CA THR A 321 20.27 14.60 14.91
C THR A 321 21.28 15.00 13.82
N GLY A 322 21.12 16.21 13.27
CA GLY A 322 22.09 16.78 12.33
C GLY A 322 21.73 16.75 10.84
N GLY A 323 20.52 16.31 10.46
CA GLY A 323 20.04 16.40 9.07
C GLY A 323 20.30 15.19 8.18
N ASP A 324 21.08 14.21 8.66
CA ASP A 324 21.31 12.94 7.95
C ASP A 324 20.17 11.95 8.25
N PRO A 325 19.56 11.31 7.23
CA PRO A 325 18.54 10.29 7.44
C PRO A 325 19.17 9.06 8.10
N ARG A 326 18.70 8.73 9.31
CA ARG A 326 19.02 7.50 10.03
C ARG A 326 17.80 6.61 10.11
N VAL A 327 17.99 5.35 9.76
CA VAL A 327 16.98 4.31 9.80
C VAL A 327 17.53 3.16 10.64
N VAL A 328 16.77 2.69 11.63
CA VAL A 328 17.13 1.50 12.40
C VAL A 328 16.32 0.33 11.86
N GLY A 329 17.02 -0.64 11.25
CA GLY A 329 16.45 -1.91 10.79
C GLY A 329 16.98 -3.10 11.59
N PRO A 330 16.50 -4.32 11.32
CA PRO A 330 16.93 -5.52 12.05
C PRO A 330 18.35 -5.96 11.73
N ALA A 331 18.99 -5.42 10.69
CA ALA A 331 20.42 -5.64 10.43
C ALA A 331 21.32 -4.56 11.05
N GLY A 332 20.76 -3.46 11.56
CA GLY A 332 21.48 -2.39 12.23
C GLY A 332 20.99 -1.00 11.81
N THR A 333 21.77 0.02 12.18
CA THR A 333 21.54 1.39 11.72
C THR A 333 22.03 1.55 10.29
N VAL A 334 21.20 2.13 9.43
CA VAL A 334 21.59 2.67 8.13
C VAL A 334 21.60 4.20 8.24
N SER A 335 22.74 4.79 7.97
CA SER A 335 22.97 6.24 7.93
C SER A 335 23.39 6.64 6.52
N GLY A 336 22.65 7.55 5.90
CA GLY A 336 23.06 8.20 4.66
C GLY A 336 23.90 9.44 4.98
N LEU A 337 25.15 9.49 4.52
CA LEU A 337 25.98 10.69 4.61
C LEU A 337 25.85 11.52 3.33
N ALA A 338 25.82 12.85 3.47
CA ALA A 338 25.99 13.75 2.33
C ALA A 338 27.37 13.54 1.64
N PRO A 339 27.54 13.87 0.34
CA PRO A 339 28.77 13.59 -0.40
C PRO A 339 30.06 14.08 0.26
N ASP A 340 30.08 15.30 0.81
CA ASP A 340 31.26 15.84 1.50
C ASP A 340 31.56 15.09 2.81
N ALA A 341 30.53 14.70 3.54
CA ALA A 341 30.67 13.93 4.78
C ALA A 341 31.13 12.50 4.49
N LEU A 342 30.64 11.87 3.41
CA LEU A 342 31.10 10.56 2.95
C LEU A 342 32.57 10.62 2.50
N ALA A 343 32.97 11.65 1.75
CA ALA A 343 34.36 11.86 1.36
C ALA A 343 35.28 12.02 2.59
N ALA A 344 34.84 12.80 3.57
CA ALA A 344 35.56 12.97 4.83
C ALA A 344 35.63 11.66 5.64
N ALA A 345 34.55 10.86 5.67
CA ALA A 345 34.55 9.55 6.32
C ALA A 345 35.54 8.58 5.66
N ARG A 346 35.49 8.46 4.32
CA ARG A 346 36.44 7.64 3.53
C ARG A 346 37.90 8.03 3.79
N ALA A 347 38.19 9.33 3.88
CA ALA A 347 39.54 9.83 4.15
C ALA A 347 40.06 9.51 5.56
N ARG A 348 39.17 9.23 6.53
CA ARG A 348 39.57 8.86 7.90
C ARG A 348 39.88 7.37 8.06
N VAL A 349 39.48 6.52 7.11
CA VAL A 349 39.68 5.08 7.20
C VAL A 349 41.17 4.75 7.26
N ALA A 350 41.59 4.09 8.34
CA ALA A 350 42.97 3.66 8.54
C ALA A 350 43.10 2.13 8.56
N ALA A 351 42.09 1.43 9.10
CA ALA A 351 42.07 -0.03 9.16
C ALA A 351 40.64 -0.56 8.99
N ALA A 352 40.54 -1.81 8.52
CA ALA A 352 39.30 -2.55 8.46
C ALA A 352 39.54 -4.00 8.88
N THR A 353 38.69 -4.53 9.75
CA THR A 353 38.65 -5.94 10.12
C THR A 353 37.39 -6.55 9.56
N LEU A 354 37.52 -7.67 8.85
CA LEU A 354 36.40 -8.38 8.22
C LEU A 354 36.14 -9.70 8.97
N ARG A 355 34.87 -9.93 9.31
CA ARG A 355 34.33 -11.23 9.66
C ARG A 355 33.43 -11.70 8.53
N VAL A 356 33.59 -12.96 8.13
CA VAL A 356 32.82 -13.59 7.06
C VAL A 356 31.96 -14.69 7.66
N ASP A 357 30.68 -14.66 7.34
CA ASP A 357 29.75 -15.75 7.58
C ASP A 357 29.32 -16.38 6.25
N ALA A 358 29.49 -17.69 6.16
CA ALA A 358 29.24 -18.49 4.97
C ALA A 358 28.21 -19.61 5.22
N SER A 359 27.52 -19.59 6.37
CA SER A 359 26.50 -20.57 6.71
C SER A 359 25.37 -20.63 5.67
N ALA A 360 25.05 -19.49 5.04
CA ALA A 360 24.01 -19.34 4.03
C ALA A 360 24.50 -19.42 2.56
N PHE A 361 25.63 -20.07 2.28
CA PHE A 361 26.18 -20.17 0.92
C PHE A 361 25.12 -20.63 -0.11
N PRO A 362 24.99 -19.98 -1.30
CA PRO A 362 25.94 -19.08 -1.95
C PRO A 362 25.91 -17.62 -1.47
N ARG A 363 25.03 -17.27 -0.54
CA ARG A 363 25.05 -15.94 0.08
C ARG A 363 26.12 -15.90 1.17
N LEU A 364 26.91 -14.84 1.16
CA LEU A 364 27.90 -14.55 2.19
C LEU A 364 27.47 -13.27 2.92
N ASP A 365 27.48 -13.32 4.24
CA ASP A 365 27.28 -12.15 5.08
C ASP A 365 28.64 -11.64 5.57
N LEU A 366 28.89 -10.35 5.36
CA LEU A 366 30.16 -9.70 5.67
C LEU A 366 29.93 -8.67 6.77
N GLU A 367 30.74 -8.73 7.82
CA GLU A 367 30.75 -7.73 8.89
C GLU A 367 32.11 -7.05 8.92
N LEU A 368 32.11 -5.74 8.70
CA LEU A 368 33.32 -4.93 8.68
C LEU A 368 33.32 -3.97 9.86
N GLN A 369 34.38 -4.05 10.66
CA GLN A 369 34.72 -3.00 11.61
C GLN A 369 35.76 -2.08 10.97
N VAL A 370 35.36 -0.86 10.65
CA VAL A 370 36.24 0.14 10.03
C VAL A 370 36.65 1.18 11.06
N THR A 371 37.95 1.42 11.20
CA THR A 371 38.49 2.34 12.21
C THR A 371 39.41 3.40 11.62
N ASP A 372 39.45 4.55 12.30
CA ASP A 372 40.40 5.62 12.02
C ASP A 372 41.77 5.37 12.67
N ALA A 373 42.72 6.28 12.42
CA ALA A 373 44.07 6.15 12.95
C ALA A 373 44.16 6.20 14.49
N ALA A 374 43.12 6.68 15.17
CA ALA A 374 43.01 6.69 16.63
C ALA A 374 42.28 5.44 17.18
N GLY A 375 41.82 4.55 16.31
CA GLY A 375 41.03 3.36 16.67
C GLY A 375 39.54 3.64 16.86
N GLY A 376 39.04 4.84 16.55
CA GLY A 376 37.62 5.17 16.58
C GLY A 376 36.87 4.59 15.38
N SER A 377 35.58 4.27 15.52
CA SER A 377 34.75 3.77 14.42
C SER A 377 34.58 4.81 13.31
N VAL A 378 34.58 4.36 12.05
CA VAL A 378 34.24 5.16 10.88
C VAL A 378 32.91 4.67 10.31
N ASP A 379 31.83 5.30 10.76
CA ASP A 379 30.46 4.96 10.38
C ASP A 379 30.00 5.73 9.13
N GLY A 380 28.87 5.31 8.56
CA GLY A 380 28.17 5.99 7.46
C GLY A 380 28.75 5.73 6.07
N LEU A 381 29.75 4.84 5.96
CA LEU A 381 30.29 4.40 4.68
C LEU A 381 29.21 3.67 3.86
N ASP A 382 29.09 4.01 2.58
CA ASP A 382 28.17 3.36 1.65
C ASP A 382 28.80 2.09 1.03
N ALA A 383 28.00 1.29 0.32
CA ALA A 383 28.50 0.10 -0.36
C ALA A 383 29.63 0.43 -1.36
N ALA A 384 29.55 1.57 -2.05
CA ALA A 384 30.56 2.01 -3.01
C ALA A 384 31.90 2.40 -2.35
N SER A 385 31.96 2.47 -1.02
CA SER A 385 33.23 2.59 -0.28
C SER A 385 34.04 1.29 -0.25
N PHE A 386 33.45 0.18 -0.69
CA PHE A 386 34.06 -1.15 -0.66
C PHE A 386 34.03 -1.81 -2.04
N THR A 387 35.00 -2.69 -2.28
CA THR A 387 35.02 -3.57 -3.45
C THR A 387 35.27 -4.98 -2.95
N VAL A 388 34.40 -5.90 -3.32
CA VAL A 388 34.56 -7.33 -3.04
C VAL A 388 34.86 -8.02 -4.35
N THR A 389 35.93 -8.82 -4.39
CA THR A 389 36.35 -9.54 -5.58
C THR A 389 36.43 -11.04 -5.33
N GLU A 390 35.90 -11.84 -6.25
CA GLU A 390 36.09 -13.29 -6.29
C GLU A 390 36.73 -13.66 -7.63
N ASP A 391 37.83 -14.42 -7.59
CA ASP A 391 38.62 -14.78 -8.77
C ASP A 391 38.97 -13.59 -9.69
N GLY A 392 39.24 -12.43 -9.08
CA GLY A 392 39.57 -11.20 -9.79
C GLY A 392 38.39 -10.52 -10.50
N ARG A 393 37.15 -10.93 -10.21
CA ARG A 393 35.92 -10.27 -10.67
C ARG A 393 35.24 -9.55 -9.52
N ASP A 394 34.78 -8.34 -9.77
CA ASP A 394 33.99 -7.57 -8.81
C ASP A 394 32.63 -8.26 -8.59
N LEU A 395 32.27 -8.45 -7.32
CA LEU A 395 30.97 -8.95 -6.91
C LEU A 395 30.10 -7.78 -6.42
N PRO A 396 28.80 -7.77 -6.77
CA PRO A 396 27.88 -6.81 -6.20
C PRO A 396 27.70 -7.08 -4.71
N ILE A 397 27.66 -6.01 -3.90
CA ILE A 397 27.37 -6.09 -2.47
C ILE A 397 26.13 -5.28 -2.13
N THR A 398 25.37 -5.76 -1.16
CA THR A 398 24.21 -5.08 -0.60
C THR A 398 24.55 -4.66 0.82
N LEU A 399 24.51 -3.35 1.10
CA LEU A 399 24.79 -2.84 2.43
C LEU A 399 23.61 -3.12 3.36
N LEU A 400 23.83 -3.83 4.47
CA LEU A 400 22.76 -4.12 5.44
C LEU A 400 22.64 -3.04 6.52
N ALA A 401 23.79 -2.55 7.00
CA ALA A 401 23.93 -1.51 8.01
C ALA A 401 25.32 -0.86 7.89
N ASN A 402 25.44 0.39 8.31
CA ASN A 402 26.71 1.14 8.30
C ASN A 402 26.85 2.12 9.47
N GLY A 403 25.95 2.07 10.45
CA GLY A 403 26.03 2.86 11.67
C GLY A 403 26.23 1.98 12.89
N PRO A 404 26.36 2.60 14.08
CA PRO A 404 26.46 1.86 15.34
C PRO A 404 25.26 0.93 15.48
N ASP A 405 25.53 -0.29 15.93
CA ASP A 405 24.47 -1.24 16.21
C ASP A 405 23.72 -0.82 17.48
N VAL A 406 22.55 -0.22 17.27
CA VAL A 406 21.63 0.15 18.35
C VAL A 406 20.45 -0.82 18.41
N ARG A 407 20.54 -1.97 17.71
CA ARG A 407 19.50 -2.99 17.76
C ARG A 407 19.32 -3.49 19.18
N ARG A 408 18.07 -3.82 19.47
CA ARG A 408 17.71 -4.61 20.64
C ARG A 408 16.97 -5.83 20.11
N PRO A 409 17.67 -6.96 19.89
CA PRO A 409 17.05 -8.18 19.43
C PRO A 409 15.86 -8.55 20.32
N ARG A 410 14.87 -9.23 19.76
CA ARG A 410 13.66 -9.62 20.49
C ARG A 410 13.81 -11.05 20.98
N VAL A 411 13.89 -11.24 22.29
CA VAL A 411 13.96 -12.57 22.92
C VAL A 411 12.59 -12.91 23.50
N LEU A 412 11.98 -14.00 23.06
CA LEU A 412 10.72 -14.46 23.64
C LEU A 412 11.00 -15.47 24.76
N LEU A 413 10.53 -15.20 25.98
CA LEU A 413 10.52 -16.17 27.07
C LEU A 413 9.17 -16.86 27.12
N LEU A 414 9.14 -18.12 26.68
CA LEU A 414 7.99 -19.02 26.82
C LEU A 414 8.07 -19.75 28.16
N VAL A 415 7.05 -19.58 28.99
CA VAL A 415 6.99 -20.14 30.34
C VAL A 415 5.88 -21.17 30.45
N ASP A 416 6.26 -22.38 30.83
CA ASP A 416 5.33 -23.43 31.23
C ASP A 416 5.04 -23.32 32.73
N GLY A 417 3.81 -22.91 33.03
CA GLY A 417 3.25 -22.86 34.38
C GLY A 417 2.27 -24.00 34.65
N SER A 418 2.38 -25.12 33.94
CA SER A 418 1.60 -26.32 34.20
C SER A 418 1.96 -26.96 35.55
N VAL A 419 1.07 -27.81 36.05
CA VAL A 419 1.25 -28.47 37.35
C VAL A 419 2.44 -29.45 37.35
N SER A 420 2.75 -30.09 36.21
CA SER A 420 3.89 -31.00 36.09
C SER A 420 5.21 -30.26 36.26
N VAL A 421 5.33 -29.06 35.70
CA VAL A 421 6.50 -28.20 35.89
C VAL A 421 6.72 -27.83 37.35
N GLY A 422 5.65 -27.45 38.07
CA GLY A 422 5.74 -27.15 39.51
C GLY A 422 6.29 -28.32 40.33
N SER A 423 6.00 -29.56 39.92
CA SER A 423 6.48 -30.76 40.61
C SER A 423 7.98 -31.05 40.44
N ASN A 424 8.65 -30.41 39.47
CA ASN A 424 10.10 -30.49 39.30
C ASN A 424 10.89 -29.66 40.35
N PHE A 425 10.21 -28.79 41.11
CA PHE A 425 10.82 -28.04 42.19
C PHE A 425 10.58 -28.70 43.54
N ALA A 426 11.62 -28.75 44.38
CA ALA A 426 11.52 -29.33 45.72
C ALA A 426 10.53 -28.58 46.64
N SER A 427 10.32 -27.29 46.40
CA SER A 427 9.34 -26.45 47.11
C SER A 427 9.00 -25.18 46.30
N PRO A 428 7.91 -24.47 46.64
CA PRO A 428 7.61 -23.16 46.06
C PRO A 428 8.73 -22.13 46.26
N GLU A 429 9.45 -22.19 47.39
CA GLU A 429 10.60 -21.32 47.63
C GLU A 429 11.77 -21.63 46.68
N ALA A 430 11.98 -22.91 46.34
CA ALA A 430 12.98 -23.31 45.35
C ALA A 430 12.61 -22.82 43.94
N GLN A 431 11.33 -22.89 43.57
CA GLN A 431 10.82 -22.32 42.32
C GLN A 431 11.02 -20.79 42.28
N GLY A 432 10.71 -20.09 43.38
CA GLY A 432 10.96 -18.65 43.47
C GLY A 432 12.45 -18.27 43.44
N ALA A 433 13.33 -19.09 44.03
CA ALA A 433 14.77 -18.89 43.96
C ALA A 433 15.33 -19.10 42.55
N PHE A 434 14.84 -20.12 41.84
CA PHE A 434 15.15 -20.32 40.43
C PHE A 434 14.68 -19.12 39.59
N GLY A 435 13.46 -18.62 39.84
CA GLY A 435 12.95 -17.46 39.11
C GLY A 435 13.78 -16.20 39.25
N ARG A 436 14.25 -15.89 40.48
CA ARG A 436 15.20 -14.81 40.70
C ARG A 436 16.52 -15.04 39.95
N THR A 437 17.06 -16.26 39.99
CA THR A 437 18.30 -16.61 39.29
C THR A 437 18.18 -16.44 37.77
N LEU A 438 17.07 -16.89 37.18
CA LEU A 438 16.76 -16.73 35.77
C LEU A 438 16.63 -15.25 35.39
N SER A 439 15.89 -14.49 36.20
CA SER A 439 15.71 -13.05 36.02
C SER A 439 17.03 -12.29 36.05
N GLU A 440 17.87 -12.55 37.07
CA GLU A 440 19.21 -11.97 37.19
C GLU A 440 20.10 -12.34 36.00
N ALA A 441 20.03 -13.58 35.51
CA ALA A 441 20.77 -14.02 34.33
C ALA A 441 20.33 -13.26 33.06
N LEU A 442 19.01 -13.10 32.84
CA LEU A 442 18.47 -12.37 31.69
C LEU A 442 18.81 -10.88 31.74
N VAL A 443 18.73 -10.25 32.92
CA VAL A 443 19.14 -8.85 33.10
C VAL A 443 20.63 -8.68 32.87
N ALA A 444 21.47 -9.58 33.40
CA ALA A 444 22.91 -9.54 33.18
C ALA A 444 23.28 -9.75 31.71
N ALA A 445 22.60 -10.65 31.00
CA ALA A 445 22.74 -10.84 29.56
C ALA A 445 22.38 -9.55 28.82
N ALA A 446 21.29 -8.87 29.17
CA ALA A 446 20.89 -7.62 28.53
C ALA A 446 21.84 -6.43 28.79
N VAL A 447 22.65 -6.48 29.86
CA VAL A 447 23.74 -5.52 30.08
C VAL A 447 24.91 -5.76 29.14
N ARG A 448 25.22 -7.03 28.83
CA ARG A 448 26.26 -7.41 27.86
C ARG A 448 25.84 -7.08 26.43
N THR A 449 24.64 -7.52 26.06
CA THR A 449 24.06 -7.38 24.72
C THR A 449 22.64 -6.88 24.88
N PRO A 450 22.35 -5.58 24.66
CA PRO A 450 21.02 -5.04 24.86
C PRO A 450 19.97 -5.78 24.00
N PHE A 451 18.96 -6.39 24.63
CA PHE A 451 17.81 -7.00 23.95
C PHE A 451 16.50 -6.56 24.61
N ASP A 452 15.40 -6.68 23.86
CA ASP A 452 14.04 -6.56 24.38
C ASP A 452 13.49 -7.98 24.63
N LEU A 453 12.86 -8.20 25.77
CA LEU A 453 12.25 -9.43 26.22
C LEU A 453 10.73 -9.28 26.25
N GLN A 454 10.03 -10.34 25.88
CA GLN A 454 8.61 -10.51 26.18
C GLN A 454 8.42 -11.86 26.87
N VAL A 455 7.61 -11.89 27.94
CA VAL A 455 7.31 -13.11 28.68
C VAL A 455 5.89 -13.54 28.36
N VAL A 456 5.72 -14.79 27.91
CA VAL A 456 4.44 -15.36 27.48
C VAL A 456 4.30 -16.76 28.05
N SER A 457 3.17 -17.05 28.66
CA SER A 457 2.84 -18.41 29.11
C SER A 457 2.54 -19.31 27.90
N LEU A 458 2.86 -20.61 27.99
CA LEU A 458 2.50 -21.57 26.94
C LEU A 458 0.99 -21.53 26.62
N GLY A 459 0.67 -21.56 25.33
CA GLY A 459 -0.69 -21.36 24.79
C GLY A 459 -1.09 -19.89 24.62
N GLY A 460 -0.29 -18.93 25.08
CA GLY A 460 -0.45 -17.50 24.84
C GLY A 460 0.18 -17.04 23.53
N GLU A 461 -0.25 -15.88 23.03
CA GLU A 461 0.32 -15.24 21.84
C GLU A 461 1.16 -14.01 22.24
N PRO A 462 2.37 -13.85 21.67
CA PRO A 462 3.15 -12.63 21.89
C PRO A 462 2.46 -11.41 21.27
N SER A 463 2.50 -10.29 21.99
CA SER A 463 1.95 -9.00 21.54
C SER A 463 3.04 -8.12 20.92
N THR A 464 2.71 -7.44 19.84
CA THR A 464 3.59 -6.47 19.15
C THR A 464 4.03 -5.30 20.04
N ALA A 465 3.28 -4.99 21.11
CA ALA A 465 3.56 -3.89 22.04
C ALA A 465 4.23 -4.33 23.36
N GLY A 466 4.42 -5.62 23.60
CA GLY A 466 4.89 -6.14 24.90
C GLY A 466 6.40 -6.34 25.02
N TRP A 467 7.19 -5.73 24.14
CA TRP A 467 8.65 -5.84 24.11
C TRP A 467 9.30 -4.74 24.93
N ALA A 468 10.11 -5.11 25.93
CA ALA A 468 10.78 -4.18 26.83
C ALA A 468 12.14 -4.75 27.30
N PRO A 469 13.08 -3.95 27.85
CA PRO A 469 14.22 -4.52 28.58
C PRO A 469 13.76 -5.58 29.60
N PRO A 470 14.55 -6.64 29.86
CA PRO A 470 14.24 -7.61 30.91
C PRO A 470 13.94 -6.92 32.23
N ASP A 471 12.78 -7.23 32.80
CA ASP A 471 12.30 -6.70 34.07
C ASP A 471 12.01 -7.87 35.03
N PRO A 472 12.73 -7.99 36.15
CA PRO A 472 12.45 -8.99 37.16
C PRO A 472 10.99 -9.03 37.62
N ALA A 473 10.33 -7.86 37.70
CA ALA A 473 8.94 -7.77 38.12
C ALA A 473 7.97 -8.38 37.10
N ALA A 474 8.37 -8.54 35.84
CA ALA A 474 7.60 -9.22 34.81
C ALA A 474 7.94 -10.72 34.69
N ILE A 475 9.20 -11.09 34.90
CA ILE A 475 9.69 -12.48 34.73
C ILE A 475 9.26 -13.38 35.88
N GLU A 476 9.45 -12.93 37.13
CA GLU A 476 9.24 -13.80 38.30
C GLU A 476 7.78 -14.26 38.46
N PRO A 477 6.75 -13.40 38.32
CA PRO A 477 5.36 -13.84 38.44
C PRO A 477 4.93 -14.82 37.34
N ALA A 478 5.53 -14.72 36.14
CA ALA A 478 5.16 -15.55 35.00
C ALA A 478 5.40 -17.05 35.26
N LEU A 479 6.41 -17.39 36.07
CA LEU A 479 6.75 -18.76 36.47
C LEU A 479 5.68 -19.47 37.29
N THR A 480 4.77 -18.70 37.87
CA THR A 480 3.65 -19.21 38.69
C THR A 480 2.30 -19.00 38.01
N THR A 481 2.29 -18.41 36.83
CA THR A 481 1.06 -18.16 36.07
C THR A 481 0.60 -19.46 35.42
N PRO A 482 -0.62 -19.96 35.71
CA PRO A 482 -1.11 -21.19 35.12
C PRO A 482 -1.10 -21.13 33.59
N SER A 483 -0.63 -22.20 32.94
CA SER A 483 -0.60 -22.33 31.48
C SER A 483 -1.05 -23.72 31.02
N THR A 484 -1.18 -23.89 29.71
CA THR A 484 -1.33 -25.20 29.07
C THR A 484 0.05 -25.81 28.76
N SER A 485 0.08 -27.06 28.31
CA SER A 485 1.28 -27.76 27.84
C SER A 485 1.40 -27.72 26.30
N ALA A 486 0.93 -26.62 25.70
CA ALA A 486 0.87 -26.39 24.25
C ALA A 486 2.24 -25.95 23.67
N ILE A 487 3.27 -26.76 23.90
CA ILE A 487 4.67 -26.45 23.58
C ILE A 487 4.88 -26.20 22.09
N TRP A 488 4.42 -27.11 21.23
CA TRP A 488 4.71 -27.10 19.81
C TRP A 488 3.97 -25.96 19.10
N SER A 489 2.69 -25.75 19.39
CA SER A 489 1.97 -24.59 18.84
C SER A 489 2.57 -23.26 19.29
N SER A 490 2.96 -23.13 20.57
CA SER A 490 3.61 -21.91 21.08
C SER A 490 4.96 -21.64 20.41
N LEU A 491 5.77 -22.68 20.20
CA LEU A 491 7.04 -22.56 19.48
C LEU A 491 6.84 -22.21 18.00
N ALA A 492 5.80 -22.75 17.36
CA ALA A 492 5.49 -22.46 15.97
C ALA A 492 5.02 -21.00 15.76
N THR A 493 4.36 -20.39 16.75
CA THR A 493 3.89 -18.99 16.66
C THR A 493 4.91 -17.97 17.18
N ALA A 494 5.87 -18.39 18.01
CA ALA A 494 6.91 -17.55 18.60
C ALA A 494 7.66 -16.68 17.57
N GLY A 495 8.03 -17.28 16.44
CA GLY A 495 8.71 -16.57 15.34
C GLY A 495 7.78 -15.71 14.47
N GLU A 496 6.47 -15.97 14.46
CA GLU A 496 5.52 -15.35 13.52
C GLU A 496 4.88 -14.06 14.07
N ALA A 497 4.43 -14.08 15.33
CA ALA A 497 3.63 -13.01 15.93
C ALA A 497 4.47 -11.93 16.65
N GLY A 498 5.69 -12.28 17.07
CA GLY A 498 6.54 -11.41 17.89
C GLY A 498 7.75 -10.81 17.17
N GLY A 499 8.18 -11.40 16.06
CA GLY A 499 9.48 -11.09 15.45
C GLY A 499 10.66 -11.43 16.36
N ALA A 500 10.53 -12.47 17.20
CA ALA A 500 11.61 -12.90 18.08
C ALA A 500 12.80 -13.41 17.25
N SER A 501 14.01 -12.98 17.60
CA SER A 501 15.26 -13.51 17.04
C SER A 501 15.70 -14.78 17.75
N ALA A 502 15.32 -14.95 19.02
CA ALA A 502 15.56 -16.17 19.79
C ALA A 502 14.40 -16.45 20.74
N VAL A 503 14.22 -17.72 21.11
CA VAL A 503 13.19 -18.15 22.06
C VAL A 503 13.86 -18.87 23.23
N VAL A 504 13.59 -18.43 24.45
CA VAL A 504 13.92 -19.17 25.67
C VAL A 504 12.68 -19.95 26.08
N LEU A 505 12.74 -21.27 26.05
CA LEU A 505 11.64 -22.15 26.48
C LEU A 505 11.97 -22.71 27.86
N LEU A 506 11.15 -22.36 28.85
CA LEU A 506 11.20 -22.95 30.18
C LEU A 506 10.04 -23.93 30.35
N SER A 507 10.32 -25.23 30.33
CA SER A 507 9.31 -26.30 30.41
C SER A 507 9.97 -27.63 30.77
N ASP A 508 9.17 -28.59 31.24
CA ASP A 508 9.55 -30.00 31.31
C ASP A 508 9.51 -30.70 29.93
N ASN A 509 9.05 -29.97 28.91
CA ASN A 509 8.88 -30.37 27.53
C ASN A 509 7.89 -31.52 27.31
N LEU A 510 6.94 -31.72 28.24
CA LEU A 510 5.82 -32.63 28.08
C LEU A 510 4.63 -31.90 27.46
N SER A 511 4.18 -32.36 26.29
CA SER A 511 3.07 -31.74 25.56
C SER A 511 1.80 -32.58 25.64
N ASP A 512 0.66 -31.91 25.79
CA ASP A 512 -0.68 -32.50 25.70
C ASP A 512 -1.30 -32.38 24.29
N GLU A 513 -0.54 -31.86 23.32
CA GLU A 513 -0.98 -31.67 21.95
C GLU A 513 -1.05 -32.99 21.18
N ASP A 514 -2.04 -33.12 20.30
CA ASP A 514 -2.18 -34.29 19.45
C ASP A 514 -1.08 -34.35 18.36
N GLU A 515 -0.80 -35.56 17.87
CA GLU A 515 0.27 -35.82 16.90
C GLU A 515 0.16 -34.97 15.61
N ALA A 516 -1.07 -34.67 15.15
CA ALA A 516 -1.25 -33.88 13.94
C ALA A 516 -0.90 -32.40 14.17
N THR A 517 -1.24 -31.86 15.34
CA THR A 517 -0.85 -30.53 15.80
C THR A 517 0.67 -30.42 15.93
N VAL A 518 1.30 -31.39 16.61
CA VAL A 518 2.77 -31.45 16.73
C VAL A 518 3.45 -31.49 15.37
N ALA A 519 3.00 -32.37 14.46
CA ALA A 519 3.58 -32.47 13.12
C ALA A 519 3.40 -31.18 12.30
N ALA A 520 2.28 -30.47 12.44
CA ALA A 520 2.07 -29.19 11.78
C ALA A 520 2.99 -28.10 12.33
N ALA A 521 3.15 -28.02 13.65
CA ALA A 521 4.06 -27.09 14.31
C ALA A 521 5.52 -27.34 13.90
N GLN A 522 5.97 -28.60 13.93
CA GLN A 522 7.34 -28.96 13.51
C GLN A 522 7.65 -28.56 12.06
N ARG A 523 6.67 -28.71 11.15
CA ARG A 523 6.81 -28.23 9.76
C ARG A 523 6.98 -26.71 9.69
N ARG A 524 6.23 -25.95 10.50
CA ARG A 524 6.36 -24.48 10.56
C ARG A 524 7.71 -24.06 11.11
N MET A 525 8.14 -24.68 12.21
CA MET A 525 9.46 -24.43 12.81
C MET A 525 10.59 -24.75 11.84
N THR A 526 10.47 -25.80 11.03
CA THR A 526 11.47 -26.14 9.98
C THR A 526 11.47 -25.10 8.86
N ALA A 527 10.31 -24.57 8.47
CA ALA A 527 10.20 -23.58 7.42
C ALA A 527 10.72 -22.20 7.85
N ARG A 528 10.70 -21.90 9.15
CA ARG A 528 11.11 -20.62 9.76
C ARG A 528 11.78 -20.87 11.10
N PRO A 529 13.02 -21.40 11.11
CA PRO A 529 13.69 -21.72 12.37
C PRO A 529 13.97 -20.44 13.14
N SER A 530 13.49 -20.38 14.38
CA SER A 530 13.96 -19.44 15.39
C SER A 530 14.74 -20.26 16.42
N PRO A 531 16.00 -19.92 16.74
CA PRO A 531 16.79 -20.70 17.67
C PRO A 531 16.12 -20.77 19.04
N VAL A 532 15.91 -22.00 19.53
CA VAL A 532 15.30 -22.24 20.85
C VAL A 532 16.38 -22.62 21.86
N ILE A 533 16.47 -21.84 22.93
CA ILE A 533 17.23 -22.15 24.14
C ILE A 533 16.26 -22.85 25.10
N SER A 534 16.30 -24.19 25.12
CA SER A 534 15.42 -24.99 25.97
C SER A 534 16.05 -25.17 27.35
N VAL A 535 15.44 -24.57 28.37
CA VAL A 535 15.76 -24.76 29.78
C VAL A 535 14.84 -25.86 30.30
N ALA A 536 15.31 -27.11 30.19
CA ALA A 536 14.51 -28.29 30.53
C ALA A 536 14.41 -28.46 32.05
N LEU A 537 13.19 -28.46 32.58
CA LEU A 537 12.89 -28.72 33.98
C LEU A 537 12.58 -30.21 34.16
N GLY A 538 13.53 -30.95 34.72
CA GLY A 538 13.41 -32.42 34.86
C GLY A 538 13.91 -33.19 33.63
N SER A 539 13.67 -34.51 33.62
CA SER A 539 14.21 -35.42 32.59
C SER A 539 13.15 -36.08 31.70
N GLU A 540 11.86 -35.87 31.97
CA GLU A 540 10.78 -36.62 31.31
C GLU A 540 10.59 -36.23 29.83
N GLY A 541 10.88 -34.98 29.45
CA GLY A 541 10.80 -34.48 28.07
C GLY A 541 12.12 -34.48 27.30
N ALA A 542 13.09 -35.35 27.61
CA ALA A 542 14.42 -35.33 26.98
C ALA A 542 14.38 -35.50 25.44
N ASP A 543 13.52 -36.38 24.93
CA ASP A 543 13.36 -36.61 23.48
C ASP A 543 12.75 -35.39 22.77
N ALA A 544 11.74 -34.76 23.39
CA ALA A 544 11.13 -33.53 22.90
C ALA A 544 12.16 -32.38 22.87
N THR A 545 12.96 -32.26 23.93
CA THR A 545 14.07 -31.30 24.03
C THR A 545 15.06 -31.48 22.88
N ALA A 546 15.54 -32.71 22.65
CA ALA A 546 16.47 -33.02 21.57
C ALA A 546 15.87 -32.70 20.20
N ARG A 547 14.58 -32.98 20.01
CA ARG A 547 13.87 -32.68 18.77
C ARG A 547 13.71 -31.18 18.53
N ILE A 548 13.37 -30.41 19.56
CA ILE A 548 13.27 -28.94 19.49
C ILE A 548 14.63 -28.35 19.09
N VAL A 549 15.71 -28.77 19.77
CA VAL A 549 17.08 -28.32 19.47
C VAL A 549 17.46 -28.67 18.03
N GLN A 550 17.16 -29.89 17.58
CA GLN A 550 17.44 -30.32 16.21
C GLN A 550 16.71 -29.47 15.16
N LEU A 551 15.42 -29.19 15.36
CA LEU A 551 14.60 -28.48 14.38
C LEU A 551 14.93 -26.99 14.29
N THR A 552 15.40 -26.42 15.39
CA THR A 552 15.62 -24.96 15.52
C THR A 552 17.09 -24.59 15.43
N GLY A 553 17.98 -25.59 15.36
CA GLY A 553 19.41 -25.41 15.54
C GLY A 553 19.79 -24.93 16.95
N GLY A 554 18.87 -24.95 17.92
CA GLY A 554 18.97 -24.34 19.24
C GLY A 554 20.00 -24.96 20.21
N LEU A 555 19.76 -24.83 21.51
CA LEU A 555 20.57 -25.42 22.58
C LEU A 555 19.70 -25.86 23.76
N ALA A 556 20.06 -26.96 24.41
CA ALA A 556 19.50 -27.35 25.69
C ALA A 556 20.42 -26.90 26.84
N LEU A 557 19.84 -26.26 27.86
CA LEU A 557 20.52 -25.82 29.07
C LEU A 557 19.96 -26.56 30.28
N ASP A 558 20.86 -27.06 31.12
CA ASP A 558 20.52 -27.65 32.40
C ASP A 558 20.55 -26.56 33.49
N PRO A 559 19.40 -26.23 34.10
CA PRO A 559 19.30 -25.20 35.14
C PRO A 559 20.04 -25.57 36.44
N GLY A 560 20.40 -26.85 36.64
CA GLY A 560 21.17 -27.31 37.79
C GLY A 560 22.69 -27.07 37.68
N THR A 561 23.17 -26.59 36.53
CA THR A 561 24.61 -26.35 36.33
C THR A 561 25.09 -25.09 37.08
N ALA A 562 26.28 -25.16 37.69
CA ALA A 562 26.84 -24.08 38.50
C ALA A 562 27.06 -22.76 37.74
N ASP A 563 27.16 -22.82 36.41
CA ASP A 563 27.32 -21.67 35.51
C ASP A 563 26.11 -21.49 34.58
N PHE A 564 24.91 -21.82 35.05
CA PHE A 564 23.68 -21.65 34.26
C PHE A 564 23.54 -20.21 33.72
N SER A 565 23.77 -19.20 34.57
CA SER A 565 23.63 -17.79 34.19
C SER A 565 24.61 -17.38 33.10
N GLY A 566 25.88 -17.79 33.18
CA GLY A 566 26.88 -17.51 32.14
C GLY A 566 26.52 -18.17 30.82
N ARG A 567 26.13 -19.45 30.86
CA ARG A 567 25.74 -20.21 29.67
C ARG A 567 24.46 -19.70 29.01
N LEU A 568 23.48 -19.25 29.79
CA LEU A 568 22.27 -18.62 29.26
C LEU A 568 22.60 -17.29 28.57
N ALA A 569 23.43 -16.46 29.19
CA ALA A 569 23.87 -15.20 28.60
C ALA A 569 24.63 -15.44 27.29
N ASP A 570 25.57 -16.38 27.26
CA ASP A 570 26.34 -16.72 26.06
C ASP A 570 25.45 -17.31 24.95
N ALA A 571 24.44 -18.10 25.31
CA ALA A 571 23.47 -18.64 24.37
C ALA A 571 22.59 -17.53 23.77
N ILE A 572 22.13 -16.58 24.58
CA ILE A 572 21.37 -15.43 24.09
C ILE A 572 22.25 -14.57 23.20
N ASP A 573 23.47 -14.22 23.62
CA ASP A 573 24.40 -13.42 22.81
C ASP A 573 24.63 -14.08 21.43
N THR A 574 25.00 -15.37 21.42
CA THR A 574 25.28 -16.09 20.17
C THR A 574 24.05 -16.15 19.26
N ARG A 575 22.84 -16.35 19.82
CA ARG A 575 21.63 -16.66 19.03
C ARG A 575 20.76 -15.44 18.74
N ALA A 576 20.87 -14.39 19.54
CA ALA A 576 20.29 -13.09 19.23
C ALA A 576 21.09 -12.38 18.13
N ASP A 577 22.39 -12.68 18.02
CA ASP A 577 23.27 -12.20 16.95
C ASP A 577 23.31 -13.12 15.73
N ASP A 578 22.96 -14.41 15.85
CA ASP A 578 22.81 -15.33 14.70
C ASP A 578 21.79 -14.73 13.74
N ARG A 579 22.32 -14.16 12.66
CA ARG A 579 21.51 -13.75 11.52
C ARG A 579 20.92 -15.03 10.94
N PRO A 580 19.60 -15.10 10.76
CA PRO A 580 18.98 -16.30 10.26
C PRO A 580 19.53 -16.61 8.87
N ASP A 581 20.01 -17.83 8.69
CA ASP A 581 20.32 -18.38 7.37
C ASP A 581 19.14 -18.15 6.45
N HIS A 582 19.35 -17.31 5.45
CA HIS A 582 18.32 -16.92 4.51
C HIS A 582 17.99 -18.10 3.60
N HIS A 583 17.04 -18.92 4.00
CA HIS A 583 16.51 -19.95 3.13
C HIS A 583 15.84 -19.32 1.90
N ASP A 584 16.32 -19.75 0.73
CA ASP A 584 15.88 -19.30 -0.58
C ASP A 584 14.39 -19.63 -0.82
N LEU A 585 13.59 -18.59 -1.09
CA LEU A 585 12.27 -18.72 -1.69
C LEU A 585 12.38 -18.45 -3.20
N SER A 586 13.17 -19.27 -3.88
CA SER A 586 13.08 -19.38 -5.34
C SER A 586 11.64 -19.82 -5.71
N PRO A 587 10.99 -19.20 -6.71
CA PRO A 587 9.70 -19.67 -7.19
C PRO A 587 9.89 -21.08 -7.76
N GLY A 588 9.13 -22.03 -7.21
CA GLY A 588 9.27 -23.45 -7.49
C GLY A 588 9.44 -23.76 -8.99
N ASP A 589 10.57 -24.39 -9.29
CA ASP A 589 10.82 -25.01 -10.58
C ASP A 589 9.72 -26.05 -10.84
N HIS A 590 8.98 -25.85 -11.93
CA HIS A 590 8.07 -26.86 -12.43
C HIS A 590 8.87 -28.11 -12.78
N GLY A 591 8.56 -29.22 -12.12
CA GLY A 591 9.16 -30.53 -12.34
C GLY A 591 9.18 -30.91 -13.83
N GLY A 592 10.35 -30.77 -14.44
CA GLY A 592 10.68 -31.34 -15.74
C GLY A 592 11.31 -32.71 -15.54
N CYS A 593 10.59 -33.76 -15.93
CA CYS A 593 11.10 -35.12 -16.05
C CYS A 593 12.38 -35.14 -16.91
N SER A 594 13.51 -35.48 -16.32
CA SER A 594 14.76 -35.78 -17.03
C SER A 594 15.02 -37.28 -16.96
N GLY A 595 14.76 -37.97 -18.07
CA GLY A 595 15.34 -39.29 -18.35
C GLY A 595 16.79 -39.15 -18.85
N PRO A 596 17.58 -40.25 -18.88
CA PRO A 596 19.01 -40.16 -19.10
C PRO A 596 19.34 -40.10 -20.60
N VAL A 597 20.24 -39.20 -20.99
CA VAL A 597 20.87 -39.25 -22.32
C VAL A 597 22.38 -39.13 -22.14
N GLY A 598 23.09 -40.08 -22.76
CA GLY A 598 24.55 -40.18 -22.81
C GLY A 598 25.23 -39.18 -23.74
N PRO A 599 26.55 -39.33 -23.95
CA PRO A 599 27.43 -38.24 -24.40
C PRO A 599 27.69 -38.20 -25.92
N HIS A 600 28.33 -37.10 -26.36
CA HIS A 600 28.84 -36.74 -27.71
C HIS A 600 27.81 -36.05 -28.64
N ASP A 601 28.10 -35.01 -29.43
CA ASP A 601 29.32 -34.28 -29.80
C ASP A 601 28.93 -32.90 -30.38
N HIS A 602 29.90 -31.98 -30.38
CA HIS A 602 30.17 -30.84 -31.27
C HIS A 602 29.15 -30.29 -32.31
N CYS A 603 29.16 -28.95 -32.36
CA CYS A 603 29.16 -28.03 -33.52
C CYS A 603 27.92 -27.17 -33.85
N ASP A 604 28.18 -25.87 -33.68
CA ASP A 604 28.00 -24.76 -34.62
C ASP A 604 26.68 -24.01 -34.84
N TYR A 605 26.88 -22.70 -34.74
CA TYR A 605 26.02 -21.55 -35.00
C TYR A 605 25.92 -21.25 -36.51
N ARG A 606 24.70 -20.93 -36.98
CA ARG A 606 24.27 -20.06 -38.12
C ARG A 606 22.82 -20.50 -38.45
N GLY A 607 21.79 -19.70 -38.67
CA GLY A 607 21.64 -18.32 -39.13
C GLY A 607 20.47 -18.32 -40.15
N PHE A 608 19.40 -17.56 -39.84
CA PHE A 608 18.31 -17.05 -40.71
C PHE A 608 17.56 -17.94 -41.72
N GLY A 609 16.23 -17.86 -41.70
CA GLY A 609 15.39 -18.14 -42.89
C GLY A 609 13.89 -18.25 -42.62
N ARG A 610 13.13 -17.20 -42.99
CA ARG A 610 11.65 -17.23 -43.11
C ARG A 610 11.23 -18.11 -44.30
N HIS A 611 10.15 -18.86 -44.15
CA HIS A 611 9.08 -19.01 -45.16
C HIS A 611 7.82 -19.62 -44.52
N GLY A 612 6.65 -19.13 -44.94
CA GLY A 612 5.35 -19.51 -44.41
C GLY A 612 4.58 -20.56 -45.21
N ASP A 613 3.32 -20.71 -44.78
CA ASP A 613 2.16 -21.34 -45.42
C ASP A 613 2.06 -22.88 -45.47
N ARG A 614 1.18 -23.45 -44.62
CA ARG A 614 -0.20 -23.89 -44.98
C ARG A 614 -0.83 -24.77 -43.88
N GLY A 615 -2.06 -24.39 -43.47
CA GLY A 615 -3.26 -25.22 -43.64
C GLY A 615 -3.56 -26.38 -42.69
N LEU A 616 -4.64 -26.17 -41.91
CA LEU A 616 -5.73 -27.12 -41.58
C LEU A 616 -5.39 -28.34 -40.71
N TYR A 617 -5.93 -28.38 -39.48
CA TYR A 617 -6.90 -29.39 -39.01
C TYR A 617 -7.48 -28.93 -37.67
N GLY A 618 -8.80 -28.96 -37.54
CA GLY A 618 -9.52 -28.68 -36.30
C GLY A 618 -9.56 -29.90 -35.38
N ALA A 619 -9.73 -29.65 -34.08
CA ALA A 619 -10.54 -30.47 -33.17
C ALA A 619 -10.64 -29.78 -31.80
N ASP A 620 -11.88 -29.65 -31.36
CA ASP A 620 -12.38 -29.47 -30.00
C ASP A 620 -11.39 -29.79 -28.88
N ARG A 621 -11.15 -28.81 -27.99
CA ARG A 621 -10.99 -29.05 -26.55
C ARG A 621 -11.50 -27.85 -25.74
N GLU A 622 -12.51 -28.14 -24.95
CA GLU A 622 -13.04 -27.33 -23.86
C GLU A 622 -11.92 -26.80 -22.95
N ARG A 623 -11.94 -25.50 -22.68
CA ARG A 623 -11.14 -24.89 -21.60
C ARG A 623 -12.05 -24.65 -20.39
N PRO A 624 -11.66 -25.05 -19.18
CA PRO A 624 -12.37 -24.67 -17.98
C PRO A 624 -12.04 -23.23 -17.59
N ASP A 625 -13.09 -22.55 -17.18
CA ASP A 625 -13.18 -21.21 -16.65
C ASP A 625 -12.26 -21.00 -15.44
N ARG A 626 -11.33 -20.04 -15.52
CA ARG A 626 -10.55 -19.54 -14.37
C ARG A 626 -11.03 -18.13 -14.05
N THR A 627 -12.10 -18.06 -13.27
CA THR A 627 -12.56 -16.82 -12.63
C THR A 627 -11.73 -16.55 -11.36
N THR A 628 -10.87 -15.55 -11.44
CA THR A 628 -10.19 -14.94 -10.28
C THR A 628 -11.23 -14.22 -9.43
N ARG A 629 -11.65 -14.82 -8.31
CA ARG A 629 -12.56 -14.16 -7.34
C ARG A 629 -11.78 -13.18 -6.47
N LEU A 630 -11.93 -11.88 -6.76
CA LEU A 630 -11.66 -10.78 -5.81
C LEU A 630 -12.68 -10.88 -4.66
N ARG A 631 -12.22 -11.28 -3.46
CA ARG A 631 -13.02 -11.20 -2.23
C ARG A 631 -12.99 -9.75 -1.73
N ARG A 632 -14.10 -9.04 -1.91
CA ARG A 632 -14.40 -7.76 -1.23
C ARG A 632 -14.80 -8.09 0.21
N VAL A 633 -13.92 -7.82 1.17
CA VAL A 633 -14.28 -7.81 2.60
C VAL A 633 -14.89 -6.45 2.88
N VAL A 634 -16.19 -6.42 3.17
CA VAL A 634 -16.89 -5.25 3.69
C VAL A 634 -16.91 -5.41 5.20
N ASP A 635 -16.08 -4.63 5.89
CA ASP A 635 -16.06 -4.58 7.34
C ASP A 635 -17.07 -3.51 7.80
N ASP A 636 -18.22 -3.96 8.32
CA ASP A 636 -19.25 -3.09 8.91
C ASP A 636 -18.98 -2.95 10.41
N ARG A 637 -18.13 -1.99 10.78
CA ARG A 637 -17.96 -1.58 12.18
C ARG A 637 -18.65 -0.23 12.43
N ARG A 638 -19.95 -0.30 12.74
CA ARG A 638 -20.67 0.79 13.41
C ARG A 638 -20.23 0.89 14.88
N GLY A 639 -19.20 1.69 15.12
CA GLY A 639 -18.85 2.15 16.46
C GLY A 639 -19.85 3.18 16.96
N ARG A 640 -20.61 2.83 18.00
CA ARG A 640 -21.48 3.72 18.76
C ARG A 640 -20.64 4.82 19.43
N ARG A 641 -20.94 6.09 19.15
CA ARG A 641 -20.57 7.21 20.03
C ARG A 641 -21.80 7.61 20.84
N ASN A 642 -21.65 7.49 22.16
CA ASN A 642 -22.53 8.09 23.16
C ASN A 642 -22.15 9.56 23.30
N ASP A 643 -23.01 10.47 22.86
CA ASP A 643 -22.97 11.86 23.27
C ASP A 643 -24.31 12.21 23.93
N GLY A 644 -24.23 12.61 25.19
CA GLY A 644 -25.37 12.84 26.07
C GLY A 644 -26.11 14.14 25.75
N TYR A 645 -27.43 14.05 25.72
CA TYR A 645 -28.33 15.18 25.89
C TYR A 645 -29.37 14.84 26.98
N PRO A 646 -29.76 15.81 27.84
CA PRO A 646 -30.62 15.58 29.00
C PRO A 646 -32.10 15.41 28.60
N PRO A 647 -32.92 14.74 29.41
CA PRO A 647 -34.31 14.46 29.07
C PRO A 647 -35.20 15.71 29.17
N PRO A 648 -36.23 15.83 28.32
CA PRO A 648 -37.20 16.93 28.40
C PRO A 648 -38.12 16.79 29.62
N ARG A 649 -38.34 17.94 30.26
CA ARG A 649 -39.25 18.14 31.39
C ARG A 649 -40.70 17.84 30.99
N ARG A 650 -41.39 17.04 31.82
CA ARG A 650 -42.85 16.88 31.77
C ARG A 650 -43.54 18.17 32.20
N CYS A 651 -44.38 18.73 31.33
CA CYS A 651 -45.36 19.75 31.71
C CYS A 651 -46.57 19.07 32.37
N SER A 652 -46.68 19.24 33.68
CA SER A 652 -47.89 18.99 34.46
C SER A 652 -48.81 20.22 34.36
N GLY A 653 -49.98 20.07 33.76
CA GLY A 653 -51.08 21.03 33.89
C GLY A 653 -51.96 20.67 35.08
N PRO A 654 -52.36 21.63 35.95
CA PRO A 654 -53.32 21.38 37.01
C PRO A 654 -54.75 21.62 36.52
N ARG A 655 -55.61 20.60 36.70
CA ARG A 655 -57.04 20.81 36.92
C ARG A 655 -57.21 21.12 38.40
N ASP A 656 -57.93 22.19 38.72
CA ASP A 656 -59.18 22.07 39.49
C ASP A 656 -59.74 23.46 39.84
N ARG A 657 -60.99 23.67 39.42
CA ARG A 657 -61.95 24.53 40.10
C ARG A 657 -63.32 23.87 40.05
N ALA A 658 -63.73 23.40 41.21
CA ALA A 658 -65.01 23.80 41.79
C ALA A 658 -64.73 24.37 43.18
N ALA A 659 -65.47 25.44 43.51
CA ALA A 659 -65.45 26.30 44.70
C ALA A 659 -64.30 27.32 44.80
#